data_AF-A0A7W7HRX2-F1
#
_entry.id   AF-A0A7W7HRX2-F1
#
_cell.length_a   1.000
_cell.length_b   1.000
_cell.length_c   1.000
_cell.angle_alpha   90.00
_cell.angle_beta   90.00
_cell.angle_gamma   90.00
#
_symmetry.space_group_name_H-M   'P 1'
#
loop_
_entity.id
_entity.type
_entity.pdbx_description
1 polymer ?
#
loop_
_entity_poly.entity_id
_entity_poly.type
_entity_poly.pdbx_seq_one_letter_code
_entity_poly.pdbx_strand_id
1 'polypeptide(L)'
;MPGARFCHNCGAALPAAATLPAAERRIVTVLFGDLSDFTSWSEDLDPERVGAVTDRVLAALAGAVKTFGGHVDKLTGDGIMAVFGAPVAHEDDAERAVRAALSMQRAVRRVLDDERGGGAPLGLRVGLNTGEVVAGIQASIEYTVIGDTVNTAARLADAAAVGAVYAGSRTSAGTRHVASWRQLRALRLKGKREPVPAYELLGLHDAPGTRSGLGDEAPFVGRETELGRVSGRLAEVVDSGTPRVMVMTAEAGIGKTRFAAEVKRFAAGYDVGAGRFAGHTGARVLRARCRAFGERRRFAPLADLVRKSVGLPKDVASTITRPVVEERLRKLATRLGRDGGAPEIDIERLLALLGYGETPVNPVGPAAVAEYQPTGGARPETETIPIAVAGLLSALAREAPLVVIVDDLHDATAETIDALGAVLSRLDGPVVLLLLGRPELVRTAGALTRLADAEIHTLPPLRGADAARLLTSYLNGGKLPQPDADRLLATAQGNAFYLAELVTLLMERGALTPAVGANAAGKWHLAAGSMGSQLLSRDLAAVLAARIDALPTEPRSVLRDAAVVGDTVPTGVIEALRERRAPTDARPGAVAAVELERAVDELLQRRMLHRVRGGYAFSTPLMREAAYAGLGKADLADRHAYLARWAAPETVTALGYDGAGRLSLGENERDAFVATHAECAVELADAVRLRPDAAARDVIPLGVAALGRMARRALAKIEPAASIQYAERAATIARDGLPLSDQLVHARALLRLGRASEALAYGEKIAASADEEPVCRAEALLVVGRAEEALGDTSRAIAAWQQALDVATAAELAPERANAMRRLGMADFLAGKLSQASSRFAAAYQVTLAAGDRHGQAWALQNLAWVTTTRGDFAGTDAVLGRAARLFAELGDPVGRSWLRGTTAFARLLAGRLHESRRLARIFLPFGDRVGEGWAVGTLRAVEAYAAAELGDLSEADAEARRAYRDFAAVSDDWGRGLALVVRGAIARGLGEPEHAEDLLTDALEFAARTGHPLLLGMAGTLRGFVALHRGDVEAAEADARRVMIAVEPHNPLAPAQVGPRVLLAEARLRAGDAATAVGLLAPIASDTGGSLLFSRRQSLVSYASALLADGRIDDAATWIRRAREVPAEDVRSGVIAAMVLARVNAAAGAMAEARVAAEEAVLLAHSTEQLSERVSAEELRDALAHSTVEPPESVAYASDVPG
;
A
#
# COMPACT_ATOMS: atom_id res chain seq x y z
N MET A 1 3.83 -47.34 22.82
CA MET A 1 4.88 -46.59 22.10
C MET A 1 4.36 -45.20 21.79
N PRO A 2 4.74 -44.17 22.56
CA PRO A 2 4.60 -42.79 22.12
C PRO A 2 5.32 -42.61 20.77
N GLY A 3 4.64 -42.03 19.76
CA GLY A 3 5.22 -41.80 18.42
C GLY A 3 5.03 -42.90 17.36
N ALA A 4 4.33 -44.01 17.66
CA ALA A 4 4.09 -45.06 16.66
C ALA A 4 3.09 -44.61 15.56
N ARG A 5 3.47 -44.75 14.28
CA ARG A 5 2.61 -44.43 13.12
C ARG A 5 1.59 -45.52 12.79
N PHE A 6 1.87 -46.75 13.21
CA PHE A 6 1.04 -47.92 12.97
C PHE A 6 0.86 -48.69 14.29
N CYS A 7 -0.28 -49.35 14.44
CA CYS A 7 -0.58 -50.21 15.56
C CYS A 7 0.41 -51.38 15.57
N HIS A 8 1.25 -51.48 16.59
CA HIS A 8 2.25 -52.54 16.72
C HIS A 8 1.66 -53.96 16.75
N ASN A 9 0.36 -54.11 16.97
CA ASN A 9 -0.32 -55.41 17.00
C ASN A 9 -0.91 -55.83 15.64
N CYS A 10 -1.34 -54.89 14.80
CA CYS A 10 -2.09 -55.22 13.56
C CYS A 10 -1.63 -54.45 12.31
N GLY A 11 -0.64 -53.57 12.41
CA GLY A 11 -0.14 -52.78 11.27
C GLY A 11 -1.08 -51.67 10.79
N ALA A 12 -2.26 -51.49 11.40
CA ALA A 12 -3.19 -50.43 11.02
C ALA A 12 -2.62 -49.03 11.35
N ALA A 13 -2.74 -48.08 10.43
CA ALA A 13 -2.30 -46.70 10.65
C ALA A 13 -3.08 -46.08 11.82
N LEU A 14 -2.36 -45.49 12.79
CA LEU A 14 -2.99 -44.86 13.96
C LEU A 14 -3.44 -43.44 13.61
N PRO A 15 -4.68 -43.03 13.92
CA PRO A 15 -5.25 -41.75 13.48
C PRO A 15 -4.53 -40.51 14.01
N ALA A 16 -3.76 -40.64 15.11
CA ALA A 16 -2.97 -39.54 15.69
C ALA A 16 -1.68 -39.22 14.91
N ALA A 17 -1.17 -40.14 14.08
CA ALA A 17 0.07 -39.92 13.33
C ALA A 17 -0.09 -38.99 12.10
N ALA A 18 -1.34 -38.73 11.69
CA ALA A 18 -1.68 -37.87 10.55
C ALA A 18 -1.92 -36.39 10.94
N THR A 19 -1.77 -36.02 12.21
CA THR A 19 -2.04 -34.66 12.72
C THR A 19 -0.94 -34.18 13.66
N LEU A 20 0.30 -34.18 13.17
CA LEU A 20 1.40 -33.50 13.85
C LEU A 20 1.34 -32.01 13.44
N PRO A 21 1.09 -31.06 14.35
CA PRO A 21 1.03 -29.63 13.99
C PRO A 21 2.35 -29.18 13.39
N ALA A 22 2.30 -28.48 12.24
CA ALA A 22 3.43 -27.73 11.73
C ALA A 22 3.94 -26.74 12.80
N ALA A 23 5.18 -26.29 12.71
CA ALA A 23 5.72 -25.29 13.62
C ALA A 23 4.88 -24.00 13.56
N GLU A 24 4.22 -23.65 14.65
CA GLU A 24 3.33 -22.49 14.77
C GLU A 24 3.95 -21.39 15.61
N ARG A 25 3.68 -20.13 15.25
CA ARG A 25 4.10 -18.98 16.06
C ARG A 25 2.99 -18.64 17.04
N ARG A 26 3.33 -18.60 18.33
CA ARG A 26 2.38 -18.37 19.42
C ARG A 26 2.97 -17.44 20.47
N ILE A 27 2.10 -16.70 21.13
CA ILE A 27 2.45 -16.00 22.37
C ILE A 27 2.14 -16.96 23.51
N VAL A 28 3.15 -17.30 24.31
CA VAL A 28 3.02 -18.21 25.45
C VAL A 28 3.59 -17.56 26.71
N THR A 29 3.21 -18.07 27.88
CA THR A 29 3.92 -17.80 29.13
C THR A 29 4.70 -19.03 29.55
N VAL A 30 6.02 -18.89 29.58
CA VAL A 30 6.95 -19.96 29.99
C VAL A 30 7.24 -19.82 31.47
N LEU A 31 7.19 -20.96 32.18
CA LEU A 31 7.49 -21.09 33.59
C LEU A 31 8.67 -22.06 33.76
N PHE A 32 9.69 -21.61 34.48
CA PHE A 32 10.76 -22.48 35.00
C PHE A 32 10.69 -22.51 36.52
N GLY A 33 10.76 -23.69 37.11
CA GLY A 33 10.96 -23.89 38.54
C GLY A 33 12.23 -24.68 38.77
N ASP A 34 13.11 -24.20 39.63
CA ASP A 34 14.41 -24.81 39.94
C ASP A 34 14.61 -24.88 41.46
N LEU A 35 15.09 -26.02 41.97
CA LEU A 35 15.34 -26.19 43.41
C LEU A 35 16.72 -25.66 43.78
N SER A 36 16.76 -24.67 44.67
CA SER A 36 18.02 -24.07 45.09
C SER A 36 18.85 -25.01 45.97
N ASP A 37 20.15 -25.09 45.69
CA ASP A 37 21.15 -25.80 46.50
C ASP A 37 20.85 -27.30 46.67
N PHE A 38 20.03 -27.87 45.76
CA PHE A 38 19.65 -29.28 45.75
C PHE A 38 20.86 -30.20 45.51
N THR A 39 21.81 -29.80 44.66
CA THR A 39 23.05 -30.55 44.42
C THR A 39 23.85 -30.71 45.72
N SER A 40 24.04 -29.64 46.47
CA SER A 40 24.76 -29.68 47.76
C SER A 40 24.00 -30.46 48.84
N TRP A 41 22.65 -30.44 48.81
CA TRP A 41 21.83 -31.26 49.69
C TRP A 41 21.89 -32.75 49.33
N SER A 42 22.01 -33.08 48.03
CA SER A 42 22.08 -34.47 47.55
C SER A 42 23.42 -35.16 47.83
N GLU A 43 24.50 -34.41 48.05
CA GLU A 43 25.84 -34.95 48.37
C GLU A 43 25.93 -35.51 49.80
N ASP A 44 25.13 -34.99 50.74
CA ASP A 44 25.13 -35.34 52.17
C ASP A 44 24.16 -36.51 52.51
N LEU A 45 23.63 -37.20 51.50
CA LEU A 45 22.50 -38.14 51.62
C LEU A 45 22.61 -39.39 50.73
N ASP A 46 21.79 -40.40 51.03
CA ASP A 46 21.69 -41.63 50.26
C ASP A 46 20.93 -41.42 48.91
N PRO A 47 21.45 -41.91 47.77
CA PRO A 47 20.81 -41.73 46.46
C PRO A 47 19.36 -42.23 46.35
N GLU A 48 18.97 -43.29 47.07
CA GLU A 48 17.57 -43.76 47.07
C GLU A 48 16.64 -42.76 47.76
N ARG A 49 17.13 -42.13 48.83
CA ARG A 49 16.39 -41.08 49.55
C ARG A 49 16.32 -39.78 48.75
N VAL A 50 17.40 -39.41 48.06
CA VAL A 50 17.42 -38.25 47.14
C VAL A 50 16.40 -38.48 46.01
N GLY A 51 16.36 -39.68 45.41
CA GLY A 51 15.38 -40.03 44.38
C GLY A 51 13.94 -39.90 44.87
N ALA A 52 13.61 -40.49 46.03
CA ALA A 52 12.25 -40.46 46.58
C ALA A 52 11.75 -39.05 46.96
N VAL A 53 12.64 -38.15 47.40
CA VAL A 53 12.30 -36.74 47.66
C VAL A 53 12.14 -35.97 46.35
N THR A 54 13.05 -36.17 45.38
CA THR A 54 12.97 -35.56 44.04
C THR A 54 11.65 -35.89 43.35
N ASP A 55 11.27 -37.17 43.34
CA ASP A 55 10.02 -37.61 42.71
C ASP A 55 8.78 -36.99 43.35
N ARG A 56 8.74 -36.88 44.69
CA ARG A 56 7.64 -36.21 45.40
C ARG A 56 7.57 -34.72 45.08
N VAL A 57 8.72 -34.05 45.01
CA VAL A 57 8.78 -32.63 44.67
C VAL A 57 8.37 -32.39 43.22
N LEU A 58 8.95 -33.11 42.25
CA LEU A 58 8.61 -33.00 40.83
C LEU A 58 7.13 -33.36 40.57
N ALA A 59 6.58 -34.38 41.24
CA ALA A 59 5.16 -34.70 41.15
C ALA A 59 4.27 -33.57 41.68
N ALA A 60 4.67 -32.91 42.77
CA ALA A 60 3.96 -31.76 43.32
C ALA A 60 4.01 -30.53 42.39
N LEU A 61 5.18 -30.28 41.76
CA LEU A 61 5.37 -29.23 40.77
C LEU A 61 4.54 -29.48 39.51
N ALA A 62 4.63 -30.68 38.92
CA ALA A 62 3.86 -31.08 37.75
C ALA A 62 2.35 -31.04 38.05
N GLY A 63 1.94 -31.47 39.24
CA GLY A 63 0.56 -31.37 39.71
C GLY A 63 0.08 -29.92 39.78
N ALA A 64 0.90 -28.99 40.28
CA ALA A 64 0.57 -27.58 40.30
C ALA A 64 0.42 -27.01 38.87
N VAL A 65 1.34 -27.32 37.96
CA VAL A 65 1.26 -26.87 36.55
C VAL A 65 -0.01 -27.38 35.88
N LYS A 66 -0.29 -28.69 35.96
CA LYS A 66 -1.49 -29.32 35.39
C LYS A 66 -2.77 -28.74 36.00
N THR A 67 -2.76 -28.48 37.31
CA THR A 67 -3.91 -27.88 38.02
C THR A 67 -4.36 -26.61 37.33
N PHE A 68 -3.42 -25.76 36.87
CA PHE A 68 -3.68 -24.48 36.20
C PHE A 68 -3.75 -24.57 34.67
N GLY A 69 -3.86 -25.76 34.09
CA GLY A 69 -3.98 -25.96 32.64
C GLY A 69 -2.70 -25.68 31.87
N GLY A 70 -1.54 -25.69 32.54
CA GLY A 70 -0.24 -25.61 31.88
C GLY A 70 0.20 -26.96 31.35
N HIS A 71 0.97 -26.94 30.27
CA HIS A 71 1.63 -28.11 29.71
C HIS A 71 3.04 -28.24 30.31
N VAL A 72 3.36 -29.40 30.90
CA VAL A 72 4.73 -29.71 31.33
C VAL A 72 5.51 -30.14 30.09
N ASP A 73 6.46 -29.30 29.67
CA ASP A 73 7.30 -29.55 28.49
C ASP A 73 8.41 -30.57 28.82
N LYS A 74 9.11 -30.36 29.95
CA LYS A 74 10.14 -31.28 30.44
C LYS A 74 10.42 -31.15 31.92
N LEU A 75 10.88 -32.26 32.53
CA LEU A 75 11.45 -32.34 33.87
C LEU A 75 12.97 -32.47 33.73
N THR A 76 13.72 -31.68 34.49
CA THR A 76 15.19 -31.62 34.41
C THR A 76 15.78 -31.86 35.79
N GLY A 77 15.96 -33.11 36.22
CA GLY A 77 16.61 -33.46 37.50
C GLY A 77 15.99 -32.77 38.74
N ASP A 78 16.48 -31.57 39.04
CA ASP A 78 16.08 -30.66 40.12
C ASP A 78 15.08 -29.55 39.70
N GLY A 79 14.62 -29.54 38.45
CA GLY A 79 13.75 -28.50 37.90
C GLY A 79 12.62 -28.95 36.96
N ILE A 80 11.77 -28.01 36.60
CA ILE A 80 10.60 -28.19 35.73
C ILE A 80 10.47 -27.02 34.74
N MET A 81 10.15 -27.34 33.49
CA MET A 81 9.74 -26.38 32.47
C MET A 81 8.28 -26.62 32.10
N ALA A 82 7.49 -25.56 32.17
CA ALA A 82 6.07 -25.56 31.82
C ALA A 82 5.70 -24.40 30.90
N VAL A 83 4.66 -24.60 30.11
CA VAL A 83 4.18 -23.64 29.12
C VAL A 83 2.68 -23.46 29.26
N PHE A 84 2.24 -22.20 29.22
CA PHE A 84 0.84 -21.80 29.19
C PHE A 84 0.56 -21.09 27.86
N GLY A 85 -0.49 -21.48 27.15
CA GLY A 85 -0.84 -20.99 25.80
C GLY A 85 -0.41 -21.87 24.63
N ALA A 86 0.16 -23.04 24.92
CA ALA A 86 0.46 -24.09 23.96
C ALA A 86 0.23 -25.47 24.62
N PRO A 87 -0.37 -26.45 23.92
CA PRO A 87 -0.85 -26.41 22.53
C PRO A 87 -2.17 -25.66 22.32
N VAL A 88 -2.86 -25.24 23.39
CA VAL A 88 -4.13 -24.50 23.33
C VAL A 88 -3.94 -23.14 23.98
N ALA A 89 -4.33 -22.07 23.27
CA ALA A 89 -4.26 -20.70 23.76
C ALA A 89 -5.49 -20.34 24.61
N HIS A 90 -5.26 -19.60 25.70
CA HIS A 90 -6.30 -19.02 26.54
C HIS A 90 -6.05 -17.52 26.75
N GLU A 91 -7.11 -16.78 27.08
CA GLU A 91 -7.02 -15.34 27.34
C GLU A 91 -6.19 -15.04 28.61
N ASP A 92 -6.16 -15.96 29.56
CA ASP A 92 -5.60 -15.82 30.90
C ASP A 92 -4.29 -16.62 31.13
N ASP A 93 -3.59 -17.05 30.07
CA ASP A 93 -2.40 -17.91 30.18
C ASP A 93 -1.31 -17.34 31.10
N ALA A 94 -1.09 -16.03 31.09
CA ALA A 94 -0.13 -15.38 31.99
C ALA A 94 -0.59 -15.41 33.45
N GLU A 95 -1.88 -15.23 33.72
CA GLU A 95 -2.45 -15.35 35.07
C GLU A 95 -2.34 -16.80 35.57
N ARG A 96 -2.67 -17.78 34.72
CA ARG A 96 -2.54 -19.21 35.04
C ARG A 96 -1.12 -19.58 35.44
N ALA A 97 -0.12 -19.10 34.69
CA ALA A 97 1.29 -19.31 35.03
C ALA A 97 1.69 -18.68 36.37
N VAL A 98 1.23 -17.47 36.66
CA VAL A 98 1.49 -16.78 37.95
C VAL A 98 0.86 -17.53 39.13
N ARG A 99 -0.38 -18.02 38.97
CA ARG A 99 -1.06 -18.83 39.99
C ARG A 99 -0.37 -20.19 40.19
N ALA A 100 0.06 -20.83 39.10
CA ALA A 100 0.85 -22.06 39.16
C ALA A 100 2.17 -21.85 39.92
N ALA A 101 2.91 -20.78 39.62
CA ALA A 101 4.15 -20.44 40.31
C ALA A 101 3.97 -20.31 41.83
N LEU A 102 2.92 -19.61 42.29
CA LEU A 102 2.63 -19.51 43.72
C LEU A 102 2.18 -20.84 44.34
N SER A 103 1.42 -21.64 43.59
CA SER A 103 1.02 -22.98 44.04
C SER A 103 2.24 -23.90 44.18
N MET A 104 3.19 -23.82 43.25
CA MET A 104 4.45 -24.55 43.28
C MET A 104 5.28 -24.17 44.52
N GLN A 105 5.45 -22.87 44.78
CA GLN A 105 6.12 -22.37 45.99
C GLN A 105 5.52 -22.96 47.28
N ARG A 106 4.19 -22.98 47.38
CA ARG A 106 3.48 -23.54 48.55
C ARG A 106 3.61 -25.06 48.64
N ALA A 107 3.52 -25.76 47.51
CA ALA A 107 3.61 -27.21 47.46
C ALA A 107 5.00 -27.70 47.89
N VAL A 108 6.06 -27.07 47.37
CA VAL A 108 7.45 -27.38 47.74
C VAL A 108 7.69 -27.09 49.22
N ARG A 109 7.23 -25.94 49.73
CA ARG A 109 7.38 -25.61 51.15
C ARG A 109 6.76 -26.67 52.07
N ARG A 110 5.59 -27.21 51.73
CA ARG A 110 4.96 -28.30 52.52
C ARG A 110 5.78 -29.58 52.49
N VAL A 111 6.23 -29.99 51.31
CA VAL A 111 7.06 -31.21 51.16
C VAL A 111 8.38 -31.07 51.92
N LEU A 112 8.98 -29.87 51.96
CA LEU A 112 10.22 -29.62 52.68
C LEU A 112 10.01 -29.46 54.20
N ASP A 113 8.87 -28.93 54.66
CA ASP A 113 8.54 -28.84 56.08
C ASP A 113 8.38 -30.24 56.72
N ASP A 114 7.95 -31.24 55.94
CA ASP A 114 7.82 -32.65 56.36
C ASP A 114 9.17 -33.39 56.48
N GLU A 115 10.25 -32.86 55.87
CA GLU A 115 11.57 -33.50 55.78
C GLU A 115 12.63 -32.87 56.72
N ARG A 116 12.21 -32.12 57.74
CA ARG A 116 13.13 -31.41 58.66
C ARG A 116 14.08 -32.35 59.41
N GLY A 117 15.31 -32.46 58.92
CA GLY A 117 16.44 -33.10 59.58
C GLY A 117 17.75 -32.86 58.86
N GLY A 118 18.42 -31.73 59.16
CA GLY A 118 19.82 -31.44 58.82
C GLY A 118 20.08 -30.91 57.40
N GLY A 119 20.31 -29.60 57.26
CA GLY A 119 20.78 -28.98 56.00
C GLY A 119 20.19 -27.60 55.70
N ALA A 120 20.87 -26.82 54.85
CA ALA A 120 20.55 -25.44 54.42
C ALA A 120 19.10 -25.26 53.90
N PRO A 121 18.55 -24.03 53.83
CA PRO A 121 17.18 -23.79 53.37
C PRO A 121 17.02 -24.11 51.88
N LEU A 122 16.59 -25.33 51.57
CA LEU A 122 16.06 -25.71 50.26
C LEU A 122 14.80 -24.90 49.95
N GLY A 123 14.68 -24.42 48.71
CA GLY A 123 13.51 -23.67 48.27
C GLY A 123 13.42 -23.62 46.75
N LEU A 124 12.26 -23.23 46.25
CA LEU A 124 12.01 -23.15 44.82
C LEU A 124 12.33 -21.74 44.31
N ARG A 125 13.08 -21.63 43.23
CA ARG A 125 13.25 -20.40 42.44
C ARG A 125 12.38 -20.51 41.20
N VAL A 126 11.55 -19.50 40.92
CA VAL A 126 10.64 -19.54 39.77
C VAL A 126 10.85 -18.33 38.86
N GLY A 127 10.98 -18.61 37.56
CA GLY A 127 11.08 -17.61 36.51
C GLY A 127 9.89 -17.69 35.55
N LEU A 128 9.28 -16.54 35.26
CA LEU A 128 8.15 -16.41 34.33
C LEU A 128 8.49 -15.43 33.21
N ASN A 129 8.20 -15.81 31.97
CA ASN A 129 8.28 -14.85 30.87
C ASN A 129 7.23 -15.11 29.80
N THR A 130 6.54 -14.05 29.39
CA THR A 130 5.54 -14.08 28.33
C THR A 130 6.14 -13.48 27.07
N GLY A 131 6.06 -14.21 25.96
CA GLY A 131 6.63 -13.77 24.71
C GLY A 131 6.32 -14.73 23.57
N GLU A 132 6.81 -14.36 22.40
CA GLU A 132 6.63 -15.15 21.20
C GLU A 132 7.55 -16.39 21.22
N VAL A 133 7.02 -17.53 20.80
CA VAL A 133 7.75 -18.78 20.61
C VAL A 133 7.30 -19.45 19.33
N VAL A 134 8.14 -20.36 18.83
CA VAL A 134 7.74 -21.37 17.86
C VAL A 134 7.40 -22.64 18.62
N ALA A 135 6.16 -23.12 18.46
CA ALA A 135 5.66 -24.33 19.10
C ALA A 135 5.37 -25.39 18.03
N GLY A 136 5.88 -26.61 18.21
CA GLY A 136 5.70 -27.66 17.22
C GLY A 136 6.48 -28.92 17.57
N ILE A 137 6.40 -29.91 16.70
CA ILE A 137 7.07 -31.20 16.87
C ILE A 137 8.46 -31.13 16.25
N GLN A 138 9.48 -31.43 17.04
CA GLN A 138 10.88 -31.34 16.63
C GLN A 138 11.55 -32.71 16.72
N ALA A 139 12.54 -32.96 15.84
CA ALA A 139 13.27 -34.24 15.74
C ALA A 139 12.35 -35.47 15.55
N SER A 140 11.18 -35.26 14.93
CA SER A 140 10.15 -36.26 14.60
C SER A 140 9.48 -36.99 15.77
N ILE A 141 9.68 -36.53 17.02
CA ILE A 141 9.20 -37.24 18.23
C ILE A 141 8.08 -36.45 18.92
N GLU A 142 8.39 -35.38 19.65
CA GLU A 142 7.44 -34.75 20.60
C GLU A 142 7.36 -33.21 20.48
N TYR A 143 6.36 -32.64 21.14
CA TYR A 143 5.94 -31.23 21.06
C TYR A 143 6.74 -30.37 22.06
N THR A 144 7.36 -29.29 21.58
CA THR A 144 8.10 -28.37 22.45
C THR A 144 8.00 -26.91 21.96
N VAL A 145 8.44 -25.97 22.80
CA VAL A 145 8.52 -24.54 22.47
C VAL A 145 9.96 -24.05 22.41
N ILE A 146 10.26 -23.23 21.40
CA ILE A 146 11.59 -22.68 21.15
C ILE A 146 11.50 -21.17 21.01
N GLY A 147 12.43 -20.45 21.61
CA GLY A 147 12.59 -19.02 21.41
C GLY A 147 13.32 -18.34 22.55
N ASP A 148 13.67 -17.06 22.33
CA ASP A 148 14.32 -16.22 23.32
C ASP A 148 13.47 -16.07 24.61
N THR A 149 12.15 -16.17 24.48
CA THR A 149 11.20 -16.18 25.59
C THR A 149 11.51 -17.29 26.61
N VAL A 150 11.82 -18.50 26.12
CA VAL A 150 12.14 -19.67 26.94
C VAL A 150 13.45 -19.43 27.71
N ASN A 151 14.49 -18.98 27.00
CA ASN A 151 15.79 -18.67 27.60
C ASN A 151 15.67 -17.59 28.67
N THR A 152 14.87 -16.56 28.44
CA THR A 152 14.67 -15.48 29.41
C THR A 152 13.96 -15.97 30.66
N ALA A 153 12.94 -16.82 30.54
CA ALA A 153 12.26 -17.41 31.70
C ALA A 153 13.22 -18.25 32.56
N ALA A 154 14.05 -19.09 31.93
CA ALA A 154 15.06 -19.88 32.62
C ALA A 154 16.04 -18.97 33.39
N ARG A 155 16.57 -17.92 32.74
CA ARG A 155 17.51 -16.99 33.40
C ARG A 155 16.88 -16.15 34.50
N LEU A 156 15.58 -15.87 34.43
CA LEU A 156 14.85 -15.24 35.53
C LEU A 156 14.70 -16.18 36.72
N ALA A 157 14.56 -17.50 36.50
CA ALA A 157 14.57 -18.49 37.56
C ALA A 157 15.95 -18.58 38.22
N ASP A 158 17.03 -18.66 37.42
CA ASP A 158 18.41 -18.68 37.92
C ASP A 158 18.73 -17.47 38.82
N ALA A 159 18.21 -16.30 38.46
CA ALA A 159 18.45 -15.03 39.17
C ALA A 159 17.47 -14.78 40.33
N ALA A 160 16.42 -15.59 40.47
CA ALA A 160 15.43 -15.42 41.53
C ALA A 160 16.03 -15.77 42.90
N ALA A 161 15.67 -15.00 43.92
CA ALA A 161 15.98 -15.37 45.30
C ALA A 161 15.25 -16.67 45.68
N VAL A 162 15.81 -17.43 46.63
CA VAL A 162 15.19 -18.66 47.14
C VAL A 162 13.78 -18.36 47.67
N GLY A 163 12.77 -19.06 47.16
CA GLY A 163 11.36 -18.86 47.52
C GLY A 163 10.66 -17.71 46.77
N ALA A 164 11.34 -17.04 45.83
CA ALA A 164 10.78 -15.94 45.05
C ALA A 164 10.30 -16.37 43.66
N VAL A 165 9.39 -15.57 43.09
CA VAL A 165 8.93 -15.69 41.71
C VAL A 165 9.27 -14.41 40.97
N TYR A 166 10.16 -14.50 39.98
CA TYR A 166 10.54 -13.37 39.13
C TYR A 166 9.87 -13.49 37.76
N ALA A 167 9.48 -12.35 37.20
CA ALA A 167 8.83 -12.28 35.91
C ALA A 167 9.38 -11.18 35.02
N GLY A 168 9.31 -11.39 33.70
CA GLY A 168 9.59 -10.35 32.71
C GLY A 168 8.47 -9.29 32.62
N SER A 169 8.78 -8.15 31.98
CA SER A 169 7.86 -7.01 31.84
C SER A 169 6.48 -7.38 31.29
N ARG A 170 6.43 -8.24 30.28
CA ARG A 170 5.16 -8.62 29.63
C ARG A 170 4.28 -9.44 30.55
N THR A 171 4.85 -10.37 31.32
CA THR A 171 4.09 -11.17 32.29
C THR A 171 3.55 -10.29 33.40
N SER A 172 4.40 -9.42 33.97
CA SER A 172 3.97 -8.47 35.02
C SER A 172 2.86 -7.55 34.53
N ALA A 173 3.06 -6.86 33.41
CA ALA A 173 2.06 -5.94 32.84
C ALA A 173 0.72 -6.63 32.57
N GLY A 174 0.75 -7.84 32.00
CA GLY A 174 -0.46 -8.62 31.70
C GLY A 174 -1.21 -9.12 32.92
N THR A 175 -0.58 -9.14 34.10
CA THR A 175 -1.16 -9.71 35.32
C THR A 175 -1.31 -8.69 36.45
N ARG A 176 -1.05 -7.40 36.21
CA ARG A 176 -1.21 -6.33 37.24
C ARG A 176 -2.61 -6.24 37.85
N HIS A 177 -3.61 -6.70 37.10
CA HIS A 177 -5.00 -6.69 37.53
C HIS A 177 -5.31 -7.82 38.53
N VAL A 178 -4.46 -8.85 38.62
CA VAL A 178 -4.64 -10.03 39.50
C VAL A 178 -3.48 -10.28 40.45
N ALA A 179 -2.33 -9.64 40.23
CA ALA A 179 -1.09 -9.84 40.99
C ALA A 179 -0.35 -8.52 41.27
N SER A 180 0.17 -8.41 42.49
CA SER A 180 1.02 -7.31 42.93
C SER A 180 2.48 -7.59 42.59
N TRP A 181 3.13 -6.66 41.90
CA TRP A 181 4.50 -6.80 41.42
C TRP A 181 5.39 -5.68 41.96
N ARG A 182 6.59 -6.02 42.42
CA ARG A 182 7.67 -5.08 42.73
C ARG A 182 8.65 -5.03 41.56
N GLN A 183 8.88 -3.86 40.99
CA GLN A 183 9.91 -3.69 39.97
C GLN A 183 11.30 -3.78 40.60
N LEU A 184 12.16 -4.63 40.03
CA LEU A 184 13.57 -4.77 40.42
C LEU A 184 14.46 -3.89 39.52
N ARG A 185 15.69 -3.65 39.95
CA ARG A 185 16.72 -3.10 39.06
C ARG A 185 16.93 -4.09 37.89
N ALA A 186 17.08 -3.56 36.67
CA ALA A 186 17.29 -4.40 35.49
C ALA A 186 18.47 -5.37 35.69
N LEU A 187 18.20 -6.67 35.49
CA LEU A 187 19.12 -7.76 35.78
C LEU A 187 20.02 -8.04 34.56
N ARG A 188 21.32 -8.18 34.78
CA ARG A 188 22.24 -8.68 33.75
C ARG A 188 22.18 -10.20 33.74
N LEU A 189 21.49 -10.75 32.74
CA LEU A 189 21.32 -12.20 32.59
C LEU A 189 22.34 -12.78 31.61
N LYS A 190 22.84 -13.99 31.91
CA LYS A 190 23.83 -14.69 31.06
C LYS A 190 23.29 -14.85 29.63
N GLY A 191 24.09 -14.42 28.64
CA GLY A 191 23.75 -14.52 27.21
C GLY A 191 22.84 -13.40 26.69
N LYS A 192 22.47 -12.40 27.51
CA LYS A 192 21.73 -11.21 27.08
C LYS A 192 22.66 -10.02 26.88
N ARG A 193 22.51 -9.31 25.75
CA ARG A 193 23.30 -8.11 25.43
C ARG A 193 22.92 -6.90 26.29
N GLU A 194 21.63 -6.77 26.60
CA GLU A 194 21.07 -5.66 27.39
C GLU A 194 20.53 -6.15 28.73
N PRO A 195 20.57 -5.33 29.81
CA PRO A 195 19.92 -5.65 31.08
C PRO A 195 18.41 -5.86 30.92
N VAL A 196 17.87 -6.93 31.50
CA VAL A 196 16.46 -7.32 31.38
C VAL A 196 15.67 -6.75 32.57
N PRO A 197 14.58 -5.98 32.36
CA PRO A 197 13.71 -5.57 33.46
C PRO A 197 13.02 -6.78 34.08
N ALA A 198 13.10 -6.89 35.41
CA ALA A 198 12.55 -8.00 36.17
C ALA A 198 11.60 -7.49 37.26
N TYR A 199 10.60 -8.31 37.58
CA TYR A 199 9.56 -7.99 38.55
C TYR A 199 9.40 -9.17 39.51
N GLU A 200 9.38 -8.89 40.80
CA GLU A 200 9.14 -9.88 41.84
C GLU A 200 7.66 -9.90 42.20
N LEU A 201 7.10 -11.10 42.30
CA LEU A 201 5.71 -11.31 42.70
C LEU A 201 5.56 -11.17 44.23
N LEU A 202 4.73 -10.23 44.67
CA LEU A 202 4.45 -10.02 46.10
C LEU A 202 3.24 -10.82 46.59
N GLY A 203 2.27 -11.07 45.71
CA GLY A 203 1.03 -11.77 46.04
C GLY A 203 -0.07 -11.56 45.01
N LEU A 204 -1.20 -12.24 45.20
CA LEU A 204 -2.40 -12.08 44.37
C LEU A 204 -3.36 -11.07 45.00
N HIS A 205 -4.06 -10.31 44.17
CA HIS A 205 -5.20 -9.50 44.61
C HIS A 205 -6.37 -10.40 45.02
N ASP A 206 -7.19 -9.94 45.97
CA ASP A 206 -8.29 -10.76 46.52
C ASP A 206 -9.50 -10.93 45.55
N ALA A 207 -9.37 -10.37 44.35
CA ALA A 207 -10.19 -10.54 43.16
C ALA A 207 -9.33 -10.13 41.94
N PRO A 208 -9.72 -10.42 40.68
CA PRO A 208 -9.31 -9.55 39.59
C PRO A 208 -9.85 -8.14 39.86
N GLY A 209 -8.95 -7.17 39.99
CA GLY A 209 -9.29 -5.77 39.73
C GLY A 209 -9.63 -5.63 38.25
N THR A 210 -10.66 -4.86 37.91
CA THR A 210 -10.96 -4.51 36.52
C THR A 210 -10.08 -3.33 36.09
N ARG A 211 -9.68 -3.29 34.81
CA ARG A 211 -9.13 -2.06 34.23
C ARG A 211 -10.16 -0.93 34.41
N SER A 212 -9.72 0.24 34.87
CA SER A 212 -10.59 1.39 35.09
C SER A 212 -11.24 1.86 33.78
N GLY A 213 -12.57 2.08 33.78
CA GLY A 213 -13.30 2.73 32.67
C GLY A 213 -13.72 1.85 31.48
N LEU A 214 -13.16 0.64 31.30
CA LEU A 214 -13.45 -0.24 30.16
C LEU A 214 -13.56 -1.70 30.65
N GLY A 215 -14.76 -2.09 31.12
CA GLY A 215 -14.99 -3.38 31.77
C GLY A 215 -16.31 -3.43 32.54
N ASP A 216 -16.30 -3.86 33.81
CA ASP A 216 -17.49 -3.93 34.68
C ASP A 216 -18.11 -2.55 35.02
N GLU A 217 -17.49 -1.45 34.62
CA GLU A 217 -18.01 -0.09 34.75
C GLU A 217 -18.64 0.43 33.44
N ALA A 218 -18.44 -0.27 32.30
CA ALA A 218 -19.02 0.11 31.03
C ALA A 218 -20.56 0.07 31.08
N PRO A 219 -21.28 1.00 30.41
CA PRO A 219 -22.74 0.97 30.42
C PRO A 219 -23.27 -0.34 29.84
N PHE A 220 -24.38 -0.82 30.39
CA PHE A 220 -25.09 -1.98 29.84
C PHE A 220 -26.02 -1.50 28.73
N VAL A 221 -25.76 -1.92 27.49
CA VAL A 221 -26.38 -1.36 26.27
C VAL A 221 -26.90 -2.47 25.37
N GLY A 222 -28.12 -2.34 24.83
CA GLY A 222 -28.60 -3.15 23.71
C GLY A 222 -28.93 -4.60 24.06
N ARG A 223 -29.17 -4.87 25.34
CA ARG A 223 -29.45 -6.21 25.91
C ARG A 223 -30.73 -6.24 26.75
N GLU A 224 -31.63 -5.30 26.48
CA GLU A 224 -32.88 -5.11 27.20
C GLU A 224 -33.84 -6.29 26.97
N THR A 225 -33.79 -6.91 25.78
CA THR A 225 -34.61 -8.10 25.45
C THR A 225 -34.16 -9.31 26.27
N GLU A 226 -32.86 -9.57 26.36
CA GLU A 226 -32.29 -10.69 27.11
C GLU A 226 -32.51 -10.52 28.60
N LEU A 227 -32.35 -9.29 29.13
CA LEU A 227 -32.67 -8.99 30.53
C LEU A 227 -34.18 -9.14 30.79
N GLY A 228 -35.03 -8.73 29.86
CA GLY A 228 -36.48 -8.90 29.91
C GLY A 228 -36.91 -10.37 30.00
N ARG A 229 -36.19 -11.30 29.35
CA ARG A 229 -36.45 -12.75 29.50
C ARG A 229 -36.19 -13.23 30.92
N VAL A 230 -35.07 -12.81 31.52
CA VAL A 230 -34.75 -13.17 32.91
C VAL A 230 -35.78 -12.56 33.86
N SER A 231 -36.20 -11.32 33.62
CA SER A 231 -37.28 -10.66 34.37
C SER A 231 -38.60 -11.43 34.28
N GLY A 232 -39.00 -11.86 33.08
CA GLY A 232 -40.24 -12.62 32.89
C GLY A 232 -40.22 -13.95 33.64
N ARG A 233 -39.08 -14.67 33.63
CA ARG A 233 -38.93 -15.91 34.40
C ARG A 233 -38.88 -15.67 35.90
N LEU A 234 -38.27 -14.57 36.35
CA LEU A 234 -38.29 -14.20 37.77
C LEU A 234 -39.73 -13.95 38.26
N ALA A 235 -40.54 -13.22 37.49
CA ALA A 235 -41.96 -13.02 37.80
C ALA A 235 -42.72 -14.37 37.85
N GLU A 236 -42.54 -15.21 36.83
CA GLU A 236 -43.20 -16.51 36.75
C GLU A 236 -42.85 -17.43 37.93
N VAL A 237 -41.59 -17.50 38.36
CA VAL A 237 -41.22 -18.35 39.51
C VAL A 237 -41.77 -17.81 40.82
N VAL A 238 -41.91 -16.48 40.96
CA VAL A 238 -42.51 -15.84 42.14
C VAL A 238 -44.00 -16.21 42.23
N ASP A 239 -44.71 -16.17 41.10
CA ASP A 239 -46.14 -16.49 41.03
C ASP A 239 -46.44 -18.00 41.15
N SER A 240 -45.69 -18.84 40.43
CA SER A 240 -45.96 -20.28 40.33
C SER A 240 -45.28 -21.11 41.42
N GLY A 241 -44.19 -20.60 42.02
CA GLY A 241 -43.34 -21.36 42.93
C GLY A 241 -42.54 -22.50 42.29
N THR A 242 -42.59 -22.67 40.96
CA THR A 242 -41.82 -23.68 40.23
C THR A 242 -40.47 -23.16 39.75
N PRO A 243 -39.36 -23.91 39.92
CA PRO A 243 -38.05 -23.51 39.41
C PRO A 243 -38.00 -23.38 37.88
N ARG A 244 -37.15 -22.47 37.39
CA ARG A 244 -36.87 -22.27 35.96
C ARG A 244 -35.38 -22.24 35.68
N VAL A 245 -34.98 -22.89 34.58
CA VAL A 245 -33.57 -23.01 34.16
C VAL A 245 -33.38 -22.32 32.82
N MET A 246 -32.42 -21.41 32.76
CA MET A 246 -32.05 -20.68 31.55
C MET A 246 -30.57 -20.90 31.25
N VAL A 247 -30.25 -21.31 30.03
CA VAL A 247 -28.88 -21.46 29.54
C VAL A 247 -28.62 -20.38 28.50
N MET A 248 -27.70 -19.46 28.80
CA MET A 248 -27.25 -18.42 27.86
C MET A 248 -25.88 -18.79 27.30
N THR A 249 -25.79 -18.93 25.98
CA THR A 249 -24.53 -19.24 25.29
C THR A 249 -24.02 -18.05 24.50
N ALA A 250 -22.71 -17.80 24.52
CA ALA A 250 -22.09 -16.74 23.73
C ALA A 250 -20.61 -17.01 23.46
N GLU A 251 -20.10 -16.48 22.37
CA GLU A 251 -18.66 -16.42 22.08
C GLU A 251 -17.89 -15.65 23.16
N ALA A 252 -16.57 -15.80 23.17
CA ALA A 252 -15.70 -15.03 24.04
C ALA A 252 -15.77 -13.51 23.75
N GLY A 253 -15.69 -12.68 24.78
CA GLY A 253 -15.77 -11.21 24.67
C GLY A 253 -17.17 -10.59 24.47
N ILE A 254 -18.21 -11.38 24.21
CA ILE A 254 -19.60 -10.89 23.97
C ILE A 254 -20.26 -10.23 25.20
N GLY A 255 -19.66 -10.35 26.39
CA GLY A 255 -20.15 -9.72 27.63
C GLY A 255 -20.98 -10.62 28.55
N LYS A 256 -20.73 -11.95 28.57
CA LYS A 256 -21.43 -12.91 29.46
C LYS A 256 -21.33 -12.52 30.94
N THR A 257 -20.11 -12.24 31.42
CA THR A 257 -19.87 -11.79 32.80
C THR A 257 -20.56 -10.46 33.11
N ARG A 258 -20.62 -9.53 32.14
CA ARG A 258 -21.34 -8.27 32.30
C ARG A 258 -22.85 -8.48 32.40
N PHE A 259 -23.40 -9.37 31.57
CA PHE A 259 -24.80 -9.81 31.66
C PHE A 259 -25.10 -10.44 33.02
N ALA A 260 -24.23 -11.31 33.53
CA ALA A 260 -24.35 -11.90 34.87
C ALA A 260 -24.39 -10.84 35.99
N ALA A 261 -23.51 -9.83 35.89
CA ALA A 261 -23.46 -8.74 36.86
C ALA A 261 -24.73 -7.89 36.82
N GLU A 262 -25.28 -7.64 35.63
CA GLU A 262 -26.50 -6.86 35.48
C GLU A 262 -27.74 -7.61 35.94
N VAL A 263 -27.86 -8.91 35.63
CA VAL A 263 -28.91 -9.77 36.21
C VAL A 263 -28.84 -9.77 37.73
N LYS A 264 -27.64 -9.80 38.32
CA LYS A 264 -27.47 -9.71 39.77
C LYS A 264 -27.98 -8.37 40.32
N ARG A 265 -27.66 -7.23 39.68
CA ARG A 265 -28.15 -5.91 40.10
C ARG A 265 -29.66 -5.81 39.98
N PHE A 266 -30.20 -6.24 38.84
CA PHE A 266 -31.62 -6.27 38.56
C PHE A 266 -32.39 -7.10 39.59
N ALA A 267 -31.98 -8.36 39.81
CA ALA A 267 -32.65 -9.26 40.74
C ALA A 267 -32.61 -8.75 42.19
N ALA A 268 -31.48 -8.17 42.63
CA ALA A 268 -31.35 -7.59 43.95
C ALA A 268 -32.22 -6.33 44.17
N GLY A 269 -32.57 -5.61 43.10
CA GLY A 269 -33.44 -4.43 43.14
C GLY A 269 -34.89 -4.70 42.69
N TYR A 270 -35.25 -5.95 42.42
CA TYR A 270 -36.56 -6.33 41.90
C TYR A 270 -37.65 -6.19 42.96
N ASP A 271 -38.76 -5.50 42.65
CA ASP A 271 -39.90 -5.42 43.57
C ASP A 271 -40.65 -6.76 43.59
N VAL A 272 -40.57 -7.45 44.71
CA VAL A 272 -41.21 -8.77 44.93
C VAL A 272 -42.68 -8.67 45.35
N GLY A 273 -43.21 -7.45 45.57
CA GLY A 273 -44.65 -7.20 45.70
C GLY A 273 -45.31 -7.60 47.03
N ALA A 274 -46.58 -7.19 47.17
CA ALA A 274 -47.37 -7.24 48.41
C ALA A 274 -47.95 -8.64 48.77
N GLY A 275 -47.21 -9.71 48.49
CA GLY A 275 -47.61 -11.11 48.74
C GLY A 275 -46.75 -11.80 49.80
N ARG A 276 -46.51 -13.12 49.64
CA ARG A 276 -45.74 -13.96 50.58
C ARG A 276 -44.30 -13.49 50.86
N PHE A 277 -43.78 -12.55 50.08
CA PHE A 277 -42.41 -12.00 50.19
C PHE A 277 -42.36 -10.50 50.50
N ALA A 278 -43.48 -9.87 50.87
CA ALA A 278 -43.61 -8.41 51.06
C ALA A 278 -42.63 -7.77 52.06
N GLY A 279 -41.96 -8.57 52.91
CA GLY A 279 -40.93 -8.11 53.84
C GLY A 279 -39.51 -7.99 53.27
N HIS A 280 -39.30 -8.30 51.97
CA HIS A 280 -37.97 -8.32 51.35
C HIS A 280 -37.84 -7.27 50.25
N THR A 281 -36.70 -6.59 50.20
CA THR A 281 -36.30 -5.72 49.10
C THR A 281 -35.46 -6.53 48.10
N GLY A 282 -36.09 -7.23 47.16
CA GLY A 282 -35.39 -7.96 46.11
C GLY A 282 -35.26 -9.47 46.26
N ALA A 283 -34.89 -10.12 45.16
CA ALA A 283 -34.51 -11.53 45.12
C ALA A 283 -33.07 -11.73 45.65
N ARG A 284 -32.85 -12.82 46.37
CA ARG A 284 -31.52 -13.24 46.83
C ARG A 284 -30.72 -13.74 45.63
N VAL A 285 -29.49 -13.26 45.45
CA VAL A 285 -28.64 -13.69 44.32
C VAL A 285 -27.41 -14.44 44.80
N LEU A 286 -27.25 -15.70 44.37
CA LEU A 286 -26.06 -16.50 44.58
C LEU A 286 -25.34 -16.72 43.24
N ARG A 287 -24.12 -16.21 43.12
CA ARG A 287 -23.30 -16.38 41.92
C ARG A 287 -22.18 -17.37 42.19
N ALA A 288 -21.96 -18.34 41.32
CA ALA A 288 -20.77 -19.20 41.27
C ALA A 288 -20.12 -19.12 39.88
N ARG A 289 -18.84 -19.49 39.79
CA ARG A 289 -18.10 -19.56 38.53
C ARG A 289 -17.42 -20.91 38.44
N CYS A 290 -17.58 -21.60 37.31
CA CYS A 290 -16.75 -22.74 36.96
C CYS A 290 -15.36 -22.22 36.58
N ARG A 291 -14.32 -22.72 37.25
CA ARG A 291 -12.94 -22.33 36.94
C ARG A 291 -12.31 -23.43 36.11
N ALA A 292 -11.60 -23.06 35.04
CA ALA A 292 -10.84 -23.99 34.18
C ALA A 292 -9.75 -24.78 34.90
N PHE A 293 -9.44 -24.46 36.16
CA PHE A 293 -8.33 -25.01 36.91
C PHE A 293 -8.67 -25.27 38.38
N GLY A 294 -8.14 -26.36 38.93
CA GLY A 294 -8.40 -26.80 40.30
C GLY A 294 -9.05 -28.18 40.42
N GLU A 295 -8.41 -29.25 39.92
CA GLU A 295 -8.91 -30.64 40.02
C GLU A 295 -9.18 -31.11 41.46
N ARG A 296 -8.64 -30.42 42.48
CA ARG A 296 -8.77 -30.81 43.90
C ARG A 296 -10.05 -30.33 44.61
N ARG A 297 -11.06 -29.84 43.89
CA ARG A 297 -12.39 -29.58 44.50
C ARG A 297 -13.50 -30.05 43.57
N ARG A 298 -13.86 -31.34 43.66
CA ARG A 298 -15.09 -31.88 43.04
C ARG A 298 -16.27 -30.96 43.38
N PHE A 299 -17.06 -30.63 42.37
CA PHE A 299 -18.24 -29.76 42.50
C PHE A 299 -17.95 -28.37 43.10
N ALA A 300 -16.75 -27.77 42.89
CA ALA A 300 -16.38 -26.45 43.41
C ALA A 300 -17.43 -25.33 43.23
N PRO A 301 -18.18 -25.23 42.11
CA PRO A 301 -19.28 -24.28 41.98
C PRO A 301 -20.36 -24.47 43.05
N LEU A 302 -20.71 -25.72 43.39
CA LEU A 302 -21.66 -26.04 44.46
C LEU A 302 -21.11 -25.62 45.82
N ALA A 303 -19.83 -25.89 46.10
CA ALA A 303 -19.19 -25.47 47.34
C ALA A 303 -19.20 -23.94 47.49
N ASP A 304 -19.01 -23.19 46.41
CA ASP A 304 -19.07 -21.71 46.41
C ASP A 304 -20.49 -21.19 46.69
N LEU A 305 -21.52 -21.84 46.14
CA LEU A 305 -22.93 -21.54 46.48
C LEU A 305 -23.20 -21.73 47.97
N VAL A 306 -22.71 -22.83 48.56
CA VAL A 306 -22.84 -23.10 50.01
C VAL A 306 -22.09 -22.05 50.83
N ARG A 307 -20.82 -21.75 50.49
CA ARG A 307 -20.02 -20.71 51.20
C ARG A 307 -20.72 -19.36 51.23
N LYS A 308 -21.30 -18.95 50.09
CA LYS A 308 -22.04 -17.68 49.97
C LYS A 308 -23.33 -17.69 50.76
N SER A 309 -24.02 -18.83 50.82
CA SER A 309 -25.24 -18.99 51.61
C SER A 309 -25.00 -18.79 53.12
N VAL A 310 -23.82 -19.14 53.64
CA VAL A 310 -23.43 -18.96 55.06
C VAL A 310 -22.51 -17.75 55.34
N GLY A 311 -22.23 -16.92 54.33
CA GLY A 311 -21.42 -15.71 54.49
C GLY A 311 -19.93 -15.96 54.81
N LEU A 312 -19.32 -16.98 54.19
CA LEU A 312 -17.89 -17.29 54.33
C LEU A 312 -17.00 -16.55 53.31
N PRO A 313 -15.69 -16.39 53.58
CA PRO A 313 -14.72 -15.86 52.62
C PRO A 313 -14.56 -16.70 51.35
N LYS A 314 -14.01 -16.05 50.32
CA LYS A 314 -13.72 -16.58 48.97
C LYS A 314 -12.74 -17.75 48.97
N ASP A 315 -11.79 -17.77 49.91
CA ASP A 315 -10.63 -18.67 49.94
C ASP A 315 -10.25 -19.05 51.39
N VAL A 316 -8.95 -19.08 51.76
CA VAL A 316 -8.43 -19.95 52.83
C VAL A 316 -7.36 -19.28 53.72
N ALA A 317 -7.06 -17.98 53.52
CA ALA A 317 -6.02 -17.29 54.30
C ALA A 317 -6.39 -17.04 55.78
N SER A 318 -7.67 -16.97 56.10
CA SER A 318 -8.15 -17.07 57.48
C SER A 318 -8.33 -18.54 57.82
N THR A 319 -7.60 -19.04 58.81
CA THR A 319 -7.76 -20.39 59.37
C THR A 319 -9.13 -20.50 60.07
N ILE A 320 -10.22 -20.56 59.30
CA ILE A 320 -11.56 -20.81 59.84
C ILE A 320 -11.63 -22.29 60.16
N THR A 321 -11.77 -22.60 61.44
CA THR A 321 -11.84 -23.96 61.95
C THR A 321 -13.22 -24.57 61.69
N ARG A 322 -13.28 -25.91 61.55
CA ARG A 322 -14.53 -26.68 61.34
C ARG A 322 -15.68 -26.25 62.28
N PRO A 323 -15.47 -26.04 63.60
CA PRO A 323 -16.55 -25.65 64.52
C PRO A 323 -17.22 -24.32 64.17
N VAL A 324 -16.46 -23.36 63.61
CA VAL A 324 -17.00 -22.05 63.22
C VAL A 324 -17.90 -22.17 61.98
N VAL A 325 -17.54 -23.04 61.04
CA VAL A 325 -18.33 -23.29 59.82
C VAL A 325 -19.59 -24.08 60.15
N GLU A 326 -19.45 -25.12 60.96
CA GLU A 326 -20.55 -25.96 61.44
C GLU A 326 -21.60 -25.14 62.20
N GLU A 327 -21.17 -24.27 63.12
CA GLU A 327 -22.09 -23.42 63.88
C GLU A 327 -22.85 -22.43 62.97
N ARG A 328 -22.20 -21.90 61.92
CA ARG A 328 -22.88 -21.05 60.94
C ARG A 328 -23.90 -21.82 60.11
N LEU A 329 -23.58 -23.03 59.68
CA LEU A 329 -24.50 -23.92 58.97
C LEU A 329 -25.69 -24.31 59.86
N ARG A 330 -25.46 -24.65 61.14
CA ARG A 330 -26.50 -24.97 62.11
C ARG A 330 -27.43 -23.79 62.36
N LYS A 331 -26.88 -22.59 62.59
CA LYS A 331 -27.69 -21.36 62.72
C LYS A 331 -28.54 -21.09 61.48
N LEU A 332 -27.98 -21.27 60.30
CA LEU A 332 -28.71 -21.10 59.04
C LEU A 332 -29.83 -22.15 58.92
N ALA A 333 -29.55 -23.42 59.18
CA ALA A 333 -30.52 -24.50 59.11
C ALA A 333 -31.67 -24.31 60.12
N THR A 334 -31.37 -23.92 61.37
CA THR A 334 -32.38 -23.61 62.38
C THR A 334 -33.24 -22.42 61.98
N ARG A 335 -32.66 -21.38 61.35
CA ARG A 335 -33.42 -20.23 60.84
C ARG A 335 -34.40 -20.64 59.74
N LEU A 336 -33.92 -21.44 58.79
CA LEU A 336 -34.71 -21.91 57.64
C LEU A 336 -35.78 -22.97 58.03
N GLY A 337 -35.59 -23.68 59.14
CA GLY A 337 -36.52 -24.70 59.62
C GLY A 337 -37.70 -24.20 60.46
N ARG A 338 -37.77 -22.90 60.79
CA ARG A 338 -38.81 -22.32 61.67
C ARG A 338 -40.22 -22.32 61.07
N ASP A 339 -40.34 -22.39 59.75
CA ASP A 339 -41.63 -22.25 59.03
C ASP A 339 -42.33 -23.57 58.70
N GLY A 340 -41.98 -24.69 59.36
CA GLY A 340 -42.76 -25.94 59.31
C GLY A 340 -42.92 -26.52 57.89
N GLY A 341 -41.89 -27.19 57.39
CA GLY A 341 -41.94 -27.94 56.13
C GLY A 341 -40.67 -27.89 55.26
N ALA A 342 -39.58 -27.27 55.74
CA ALA A 342 -38.31 -27.22 55.00
C ALA A 342 -37.66 -28.62 54.90
N PRO A 343 -37.03 -28.96 53.76
CA PRO A 343 -36.23 -30.18 53.68
C PRO A 343 -35.13 -30.18 54.74
N GLU A 344 -34.89 -31.32 55.38
CA GLU A 344 -33.82 -31.46 56.39
C GLU A 344 -32.47 -31.16 55.72
N ILE A 345 -31.79 -30.09 56.18
CA ILE A 345 -30.51 -29.66 55.63
C ILE A 345 -29.41 -30.54 56.24
N ASP A 346 -28.80 -31.39 55.42
CA ASP A 346 -27.70 -32.28 55.83
C ASP A 346 -26.40 -31.47 56.04
N ILE A 347 -26.15 -31.08 57.29
CA ILE A 347 -24.99 -30.25 57.67
C ILE A 347 -23.67 -31.00 57.43
N GLU A 348 -23.60 -32.31 57.68
CA GLU A 348 -22.38 -33.11 57.53
C GLU A 348 -21.95 -33.21 56.06
N ARG A 349 -22.89 -33.42 55.14
CA ARG A 349 -22.58 -33.44 53.69
C ARG A 349 -22.15 -32.07 53.18
N LEU A 350 -22.72 -30.99 53.70
CA LEU A 350 -22.28 -29.62 53.38
C LEU A 350 -20.89 -29.33 53.95
N LEU A 351 -20.54 -29.82 55.14
CA LEU A 351 -19.19 -29.72 55.71
C LEU A 351 -18.17 -30.50 54.88
N ALA A 352 -18.52 -31.71 54.45
CA ALA A 352 -17.69 -32.52 53.55
C ALA A 352 -17.41 -31.81 52.22
N LEU A 353 -18.44 -31.22 51.58
CA LEU A 353 -18.29 -30.43 50.35
C LEU A 353 -17.38 -29.20 50.54
N LEU A 354 -17.38 -28.59 51.73
CA LEU A 354 -16.53 -27.44 52.05
C LEU A 354 -15.07 -27.82 52.39
N GLY A 355 -14.76 -29.12 52.48
CA GLY A 355 -13.43 -29.64 52.82
C GLY A 355 -13.19 -29.79 54.33
N TYR A 356 -14.26 -29.85 55.14
CA TYR A 356 -14.22 -30.06 56.59
C TYR A 356 -14.78 -31.43 57.02
N GLY A 357 -15.00 -32.35 56.07
CA GLY A 357 -15.42 -33.71 56.38
C GLY A 357 -14.32 -34.50 57.09
N GLU A 358 -14.71 -35.44 57.95
CA GLU A 358 -13.77 -36.37 58.57
C GLU A 358 -13.31 -37.40 57.53
N THR A 359 -12.03 -37.38 57.17
CA THR A 359 -11.40 -38.47 56.42
C THR A 359 -11.21 -39.65 57.37
N PRO A 360 -11.65 -40.89 57.05
CA PRO A 360 -11.26 -42.04 57.85
C PRO A 360 -9.73 -42.18 57.83
N VAL A 361 -9.16 -42.31 59.02
CA VAL A 361 -7.71 -42.46 59.23
C VAL A 361 -7.28 -43.81 58.66
N ASN A 362 -6.56 -43.81 57.54
CA ASN A 362 -5.96 -45.03 57.00
C ASN A 362 -4.69 -45.39 57.79
N PRO A 363 -4.52 -46.64 58.27
CA PRO A 363 -3.28 -47.08 58.89
C PRO A 363 -2.09 -47.02 57.92
N VAL A 364 -0.94 -46.55 58.42
CA VAL A 364 0.34 -46.63 57.70
C VAL A 364 1.03 -47.95 58.08
N GLY A 365 1.25 -48.84 57.10
CA GLY A 365 2.08 -50.04 57.25
C GLY A 365 2.19 -50.86 55.94
N PRO A 366 3.27 -51.64 55.71
CA PRO A 366 3.61 -52.20 54.40
C PRO A 366 2.82 -53.46 53.98
N ALA A 367 1.62 -53.67 54.51
CA ALA A 367 0.82 -54.85 54.22
C ALA A 367 -0.67 -54.52 54.13
N ALA A 368 -1.10 -53.98 52.98
CA ALA A 368 -2.51 -53.92 52.59
C ALA A 368 -2.67 -53.72 51.07
N VAL A 369 -2.36 -54.76 50.31
CA VAL A 369 -2.96 -54.99 48.98
C VAL A 369 -3.91 -56.16 49.15
N ALA A 370 -5.12 -55.90 49.67
CA ALA A 370 -6.21 -56.87 49.69
C ALA A 370 -7.55 -56.14 49.89
N GLU A 371 -8.39 -56.22 48.85
CA GLU A 371 -9.85 -56.13 48.85
C GLU A 371 -10.55 -55.25 49.91
N TYR A 372 -10.84 -54.01 49.54
CA TYR A 372 -11.90 -53.24 50.20
C TYR A 372 -13.27 -53.62 49.59
N GLN A 373 -13.99 -54.54 50.24
CA GLN A 373 -15.44 -54.68 50.09
C GLN A 373 -16.14 -53.61 50.96
N PRO A 374 -16.95 -52.70 50.40
CA PRO A 374 -17.78 -51.83 51.21
C PRO A 374 -18.99 -52.63 51.72
N THR A 375 -18.93 -53.11 52.96
CA THR A 375 -20.12 -53.56 53.70
C THR A 375 -20.78 -52.33 54.35
N GLY A 376 -22.05 -52.07 54.00
CA GLY A 376 -22.94 -51.18 54.75
C GLY A 376 -23.32 -49.84 54.09
N GLY A 377 -24.46 -49.83 53.39
CA GLY A 377 -25.50 -48.78 53.49
C GLY A 377 -25.23 -47.31 53.15
N ALA A 378 -24.05 -46.88 52.69
CA ALA A 378 -23.82 -45.49 52.31
C ALA A 378 -24.09 -45.26 50.80
N ARG A 379 -25.16 -44.50 50.48
CA ARG A 379 -25.37 -43.97 49.12
C ARG A 379 -24.12 -43.20 48.66
N PRO A 380 -23.82 -43.18 47.34
CA PRO A 380 -22.62 -42.52 46.85
C PRO A 380 -22.61 -41.03 47.19
N GLU A 381 -21.42 -40.51 47.49
CA GLU A 381 -21.17 -39.08 47.65
C GLU A 381 -21.64 -38.27 46.42
N THR A 382 -21.58 -38.88 45.23
CA THR A 382 -22.03 -38.34 43.94
C THR A 382 -23.53 -38.08 43.85
N GLU A 383 -24.37 -38.75 44.63
CA GLU A 383 -25.83 -38.49 44.68
C GLU A 383 -26.25 -37.66 45.89
N THR A 384 -25.56 -37.83 47.03
CA THR A 384 -25.96 -37.21 48.31
C THR A 384 -25.58 -35.73 48.42
N ILE A 385 -24.44 -35.32 47.85
CA ILE A 385 -24.00 -33.91 47.84
C ILE A 385 -24.97 -33.02 47.04
N PRO A 386 -25.37 -33.36 45.79
CA PRO A 386 -26.39 -32.62 45.06
C PRO A 386 -27.71 -32.48 45.81
N ILE A 387 -28.15 -33.53 46.53
CA ILE A 387 -29.38 -33.49 47.33
C ILE A 387 -29.27 -32.48 48.48
N ALA A 388 -28.16 -32.49 49.23
CA ALA A 388 -27.94 -31.56 50.33
C ALA A 388 -27.89 -30.09 49.85
N VAL A 389 -27.25 -29.85 48.69
CA VAL A 389 -27.19 -28.52 48.08
C VAL A 389 -28.57 -28.08 47.57
N ALA A 390 -29.32 -28.96 46.90
CA ALA A 390 -30.68 -28.66 46.46
C ALA A 390 -31.59 -28.33 47.65
N GLY A 391 -31.53 -29.10 48.74
CA GLY A 391 -32.30 -28.85 49.97
C GLY A 391 -31.99 -27.48 50.57
N LEU A 392 -30.72 -27.09 50.64
CA LEU A 392 -30.31 -25.77 51.10
C LEU A 392 -30.85 -24.64 50.21
N LEU A 393 -30.72 -24.76 48.88
CA LEU A 393 -31.18 -23.74 47.93
C LEU A 393 -32.71 -23.60 47.95
N SER A 394 -33.44 -24.71 47.97
CA SER A 394 -34.90 -24.71 48.08
C SER A 394 -35.39 -24.10 49.40
N ALA A 395 -34.69 -24.37 50.51
CA ALA A 395 -35.00 -23.74 51.79
C ALA A 395 -34.76 -22.23 51.76
N LEU A 396 -33.65 -21.76 51.16
CA LEU A 396 -33.37 -20.33 50.99
C LEU A 396 -34.41 -19.62 50.11
N ALA A 397 -34.95 -20.31 49.11
CA ALA A 397 -35.96 -19.78 48.19
C ALA A 397 -37.33 -19.52 48.88
N ARG A 398 -37.57 -20.11 50.06
CA ARG A 398 -38.80 -19.88 50.83
C ARG A 398 -38.78 -18.60 51.65
N GLU A 399 -37.61 -18.12 52.05
CA GLU A 399 -37.47 -16.80 52.69
C GLU A 399 -37.62 -15.68 51.67
N ALA A 400 -36.97 -15.80 50.52
CA ALA A 400 -37.01 -14.83 49.43
C ALA A 400 -36.76 -15.54 48.08
N PRO A 401 -37.31 -15.03 46.96
CA PRO A 401 -37.02 -15.56 45.63
C PRO A 401 -35.52 -15.64 45.38
N LEU A 402 -35.04 -16.74 44.78
CA LEU A 402 -33.62 -17.04 44.65
C LEU A 402 -33.19 -17.04 43.19
N VAL A 403 -32.21 -16.23 42.84
CA VAL A 403 -31.52 -16.26 41.54
C VAL A 403 -30.14 -16.85 41.73
N VAL A 404 -29.91 -18.02 41.13
CA VAL A 404 -28.60 -18.67 41.12
C VAL A 404 -27.96 -18.47 39.75
N ILE A 405 -26.75 -17.91 39.71
CA ILE A 405 -26.01 -17.64 38.47
C ILE A 405 -24.75 -18.49 38.47
N VAL A 406 -24.58 -19.37 37.48
CA VAL A 406 -23.36 -20.15 37.29
C VAL A 406 -22.69 -19.70 36.00
N ASP A 407 -21.54 -19.03 36.14
CA ASP A 407 -20.76 -18.48 35.03
C ASP A 407 -19.71 -19.49 34.54
N ASP A 408 -19.27 -19.32 33.29
CA ASP A 408 -18.19 -20.09 32.66
C ASP A 408 -18.38 -21.63 32.64
N LEU A 409 -19.62 -22.11 32.46
CA LEU A 409 -19.96 -23.55 32.50
C LEU A 409 -19.20 -24.42 31.48
N HIS A 410 -18.62 -23.83 30.43
CA HIS A 410 -17.75 -24.51 29.48
C HIS A 410 -16.46 -25.06 30.10
N ASP A 411 -16.08 -24.54 31.27
CA ASP A 411 -14.92 -25.00 32.05
C ASP A 411 -15.31 -26.08 33.09
N ALA A 412 -16.58 -26.48 33.17
CA ALA A 412 -17.04 -27.47 34.14
C ALA A 412 -16.63 -28.90 33.73
N THR A 413 -16.23 -29.72 34.72
CA THR A 413 -16.00 -31.15 34.51
C THR A 413 -17.33 -31.88 34.26
N ALA A 414 -17.30 -33.03 33.57
CA ALA A 414 -18.48 -33.86 33.35
C ALA A 414 -19.22 -34.18 34.67
N GLU A 415 -18.46 -34.55 35.72
CA GLU A 415 -19.02 -34.80 37.06
C GLU A 415 -19.71 -33.57 37.68
N THR A 416 -19.19 -32.36 37.43
CA THR A 416 -19.82 -31.11 37.90
C THR A 416 -21.10 -30.80 37.13
N ILE A 417 -21.12 -31.08 35.82
CA ILE A 417 -22.30 -30.96 34.97
C ILE A 417 -23.39 -31.93 35.43
N ASP A 418 -23.04 -33.19 35.72
CA ASP A 418 -23.98 -34.21 36.22
C ASP A 418 -24.52 -33.84 37.61
N ALA A 419 -23.66 -33.38 38.52
CA ALA A 419 -24.06 -32.91 39.84
C ALA A 419 -25.00 -31.68 39.78
N LEU A 420 -24.73 -30.72 38.89
CA LEU A 420 -25.63 -29.59 38.63
C LEU A 420 -26.97 -30.06 38.08
N GLY A 421 -26.98 -31.04 37.17
CA GLY A 421 -28.20 -31.69 36.68
C GLY A 421 -29.00 -32.35 37.81
N ALA A 422 -28.32 -33.05 38.72
CA ALA A 422 -28.96 -33.70 39.86
C ALA A 422 -29.53 -32.72 40.91
N VAL A 423 -28.89 -31.56 41.11
CA VAL A 423 -29.43 -30.44 41.89
C VAL A 423 -30.70 -29.92 41.22
N LEU A 424 -30.63 -29.66 39.91
CA LEU A 424 -31.70 -29.08 39.11
C LEU A 424 -33.01 -29.86 39.18
N SER A 425 -32.96 -31.19 39.01
CA SER A 425 -34.14 -32.05 39.06
C SER A 425 -34.79 -32.14 40.44
N ARG A 426 -34.20 -31.54 41.49
CA ARG A 426 -34.66 -31.60 42.89
C ARG A 426 -34.88 -30.22 43.54
N LEU A 427 -34.68 -29.14 42.79
CA LEU A 427 -35.00 -27.80 43.28
C LEU A 427 -36.52 -27.65 43.46
N ASP A 428 -36.90 -26.88 44.47
CA ASP A 428 -38.30 -26.56 44.81
C ASP A 428 -38.38 -25.10 45.27
N GLY A 429 -39.51 -24.44 44.99
CA GLY A 429 -39.74 -23.03 45.30
C GLY A 429 -39.29 -22.05 44.19
N PRO A 430 -39.39 -20.73 44.45
CA PRO A 430 -39.18 -19.67 43.47
C PRO A 430 -37.69 -19.47 43.13
N VAL A 431 -37.13 -20.38 42.33
CA VAL A 431 -35.71 -20.40 41.95
C VAL A 431 -35.53 -20.17 40.44
N VAL A 432 -34.73 -19.18 40.07
CA VAL A 432 -34.21 -19.02 38.70
C VAL A 432 -32.76 -19.45 38.66
N LEU A 433 -32.42 -20.48 37.88
CA LEU A 433 -31.03 -20.85 37.60
C LEU A 433 -30.61 -20.31 36.22
N LEU A 434 -29.63 -19.41 36.22
CA LEU A 434 -29.01 -18.85 35.02
C LEU A 434 -27.62 -19.47 34.81
N LEU A 435 -27.49 -20.29 33.77
CA LEU A 435 -26.25 -20.95 33.36
C LEU A 435 -25.63 -20.21 32.17
N LEU A 436 -24.37 -19.78 32.29
CA LEU A 436 -23.67 -19.06 31.21
C LEU A 436 -22.51 -19.89 30.66
N GLY A 437 -22.41 -20.01 29.33
CA GLY A 437 -21.39 -20.84 28.68
C GLY A 437 -21.05 -20.43 27.25
N ARG A 438 -20.17 -21.19 26.59
CA ARG A 438 -19.87 -21.03 25.17
C ARG A 438 -20.76 -21.96 24.30
N PRO A 439 -20.94 -21.69 23.00
CA PRO A 439 -21.83 -22.48 22.14
C PRO A 439 -21.49 -23.98 22.06
N GLU A 440 -20.21 -24.35 22.25
CA GLU A 440 -19.76 -25.75 22.28
C GLU A 440 -20.40 -26.55 23.41
N LEU A 441 -20.83 -25.85 24.48
CA LEU A 441 -21.54 -26.46 25.60
C LEU A 441 -22.82 -27.17 25.15
N VAL A 442 -23.50 -26.71 24.10
CA VAL A 442 -24.71 -27.34 23.57
C VAL A 442 -24.43 -28.76 23.04
N ARG A 443 -23.21 -29.03 22.56
CA ARG A 443 -22.81 -30.36 22.07
C ARG A 443 -22.42 -31.32 23.20
N THR A 444 -21.72 -30.82 24.22
CA THR A 444 -21.22 -31.62 25.34
C THR A 444 -22.27 -31.82 26.45
N ALA A 445 -23.15 -30.84 26.66
CA ALA A 445 -24.13 -30.81 27.74
C ALA A 445 -25.47 -31.48 27.39
N GLY A 446 -25.49 -32.45 26.47
CA GLY A 446 -26.70 -33.20 26.12
C GLY A 446 -27.41 -33.87 27.32
N ALA A 447 -26.78 -33.94 28.49
CA ALA A 447 -27.41 -34.37 29.75
C ALA A 447 -28.28 -33.27 30.41
N LEU A 448 -27.85 -32.00 30.41
CA LEU A 448 -28.58 -30.89 31.05
C LEU A 448 -29.88 -30.52 30.30
N THR A 449 -29.88 -30.67 28.98
CA THR A 449 -31.06 -30.45 28.12
C THR A 449 -32.14 -31.50 28.26
N ARG A 450 -31.81 -32.69 28.79
CA ARG A 450 -32.75 -33.82 28.93
C ARG A 450 -33.43 -33.91 30.31
N LEU A 451 -33.07 -33.07 31.29
CA LEU A 451 -33.37 -33.30 32.73
C LEU A 451 -34.14 -32.20 33.48
N ALA A 452 -34.41 -31.03 32.88
CA ALA A 452 -34.93 -29.86 33.61
C ALA A 452 -35.64 -28.76 32.78
N ASP A 453 -36.30 -29.08 31.65
CA ASP A 453 -36.99 -28.10 30.76
C ASP A 453 -36.19 -26.81 30.50
N ALA A 454 -34.87 -26.94 30.31
CA ALA A 454 -33.97 -25.80 30.26
C ALA A 454 -34.07 -25.04 28.93
N GLU A 455 -34.26 -23.72 29.01
CA GLU A 455 -34.33 -22.87 27.82
C GLU A 455 -32.94 -22.43 27.36
N ILE A 456 -32.58 -22.77 26.13
CA ILE A 456 -31.32 -22.34 25.53
C ILE A 456 -31.54 -21.06 24.72
N HIS A 457 -30.80 -20.02 25.10
CA HIS A 457 -30.78 -18.74 24.43
C HIS A 457 -29.34 -18.39 24.03
N THR A 458 -29.17 -17.81 22.85
CA THR A 458 -27.88 -17.27 22.40
C THR A 458 -27.83 -15.78 22.71
N LEU A 459 -26.72 -15.29 23.28
CA LEU A 459 -26.48 -13.85 23.41
C LEU A 459 -25.86 -13.35 22.10
N PRO A 460 -26.59 -12.56 21.29
CA PRO A 460 -26.07 -12.09 20.02
C PRO A 460 -24.98 -11.01 20.22
N PRO A 461 -24.11 -10.80 19.22
CA PRO A 461 -23.32 -9.58 19.11
C PRO A 461 -24.21 -8.34 19.19
N LEU A 462 -23.68 -7.23 19.72
CA LEU A 462 -24.39 -5.96 19.79
C LEU A 462 -24.79 -5.50 18.38
N ARG A 463 -26.01 -4.97 18.24
CA ARG A 463 -26.48 -4.37 16.99
C ARG A 463 -25.70 -3.08 16.72
N GLY A 464 -25.62 -2.66 15.46
CA GLY A 464 -24.82 -1.48 15.06
C GLY A 464 -25.13 -0.22 15.88
N ALA A 465 -26.42 0.06 16.13
CA ALA A 465 -26.85 1.20 16.95
C ALA A 465 -26.40 1.08 18.43
N ASP A 466 -26.46 -0.12 19.00
CA ASP A 466 -26.07 -0.38 20.38
C ASP A 466 -24.55 -0.37 20.57
N ALA A 467 -23.81 -0.90 19.59
CA ALA A 467 -22.37 -0.82 19.54
C ALA A 467 -21.90 0.65 19.39
N ALA A 468 -22.61 1.47 18.59
CA ALA A 468 -22.34 2.90 18.47
C ALA A 468 -22.62 3.67 19.77
N ARG A 469 -23.69 3.33 20.49
CA ARG A 469 -23.98 3.87 21.83
C ARG A 469 -22.88 3.52 22.83
N LEU A 470 -22.41 2.28 22.80
CA LEU A 470 -21.30 1.83 23.66
C LEU A 470 -19.99 2.56 23.32
N LEU A 471 -19.68 2.73 22.02
CA LEU A 471 -18.53 3.53 21.56
C LEU A 471 -18.62 4.98 22.07
N THR A 472 -19.78 5.61 21.93
CA THR A 472 -20.02 6.98 22.42
C THR A 472 -19.74 7.10 23.92
N SER A 473 -20.09 6.07 24.70
CA SER A 473 -19.79 6.05 26.13
C SER A 473 -18.30 5.90 26.42
N TYR A 474 -17.56 5.08 25.67
CA TYR A 474 -16.10 4.97 25.83
C TYR A 474 -15.38 6.29 25.51
N LEU A 475 -16.00 7.13 24.67
CA LEU A 475 -15.54 8.46 24.32
C LEU A 475 -16.08 9.57 25.25
N ASN A 476 -16.59 9.21 26.43
CA ASN A 476 -17.19 10.13 27.41
C ASN A 476 -18.27 11.06 26.81
N GLY A 477 -19.11 10.52 25.92
CA GLY A 477 -20.17 11.27 25.23
C GLY A 477 -19.72 11.97 23.94
N GLY A 478 -18.46 11.85 23.56
CA GLY A 478 -17.92 12.45 22.35
C GLY A 478 -18.29 11.69 21.06
N LYS A 479 -18.23 12.39 19.93
CA LYS A 479 -18.56 11.84 18.60
C LYS A 479 -17.35 11.80 17.67
N LEU A 480 -17.27 10.74 16.88
CA LEU A 480 -16.36 10.59 15.74
C LEU A 480 -17.08 10.96 14.43
N PRO A 481 -16.36 11.34 13.37
CA PRO A 481 -16.90 11.34 12.03
C PRO A 481 -17.53 9.98 11.68
N GLN A 482 -18.70 9.99 11.05
CA GLN A 482 -19.44 8.78 10.70
C GLN A 482 -18.59 7.69 9.99
N PRO A 483 -17.77 8.00 8.96
CA PRO A 483 -16.96 6.97 8.30
C PRO A 483 -15.93 6.31 9.23
N ASP A 484 -15.40 7.04 10.22
CA ASP A 484 -14.43 6.50 11.17
C ASP A 484 -15.12 5.66 12.25
N ALA A 485 -16.29 6.10 12.71
CA ALA A 485 -17.14 5.31 13.61
C ALA A 485 -17.58 4.01 12.94
N ASP A 486 -18.04 4.05 11.68
CA ASP A 486 -18.47 2.88 10.94
C ASP A 486 -17.32 1.88 10.75
N ARG A 487 -16.10 2.35 10.46
CA ARG A 487 -14.90 1.50 10.39
C ARG A 487 -14.56 0.82 11.72
N LEU A 488 -14.58 1.57 12.82
CA LEU A 488 -14.33 1.01 14.16
C LEU A 488 -15.38 -0.03 14.54
N LEU A 489 -16.65 0.27 14.31
CA LEU A 489 -17.76 -0.63 14.62
C LEU A 489 -17.75 -1.88 13.73
N ALA A 490 -17.45 -1.74 12.44
CA ALA A 490 -17.28 -2.87 11.51
C ALA A 490 -16.12 -3.78 11.94
N THR A 491 -15.04 -3.19 12.47
CA THR A 491 -13.88 -3.94 12.97
C THR A 491 -14.21 -4.71 14.25
N ALA A 492 -15.01 -4.12 15.15
CA ALA A 492 -15.44 -4.77 16.39
C ALA A 492 -16.55 -5.82 16.19
N GLN A 493 -17.31 -5.75 15.08
CA GLN A 493 -18.42 -6.67 14.74
C GLN A 493 -19.45 -6.90 15.87
N GLY A 494 -19.72 -5.86 16.66
CA GLY A 494 -20.65 -5.96 17.80
C GLY A 494 -20.11 -6.75 19.00
N ASN A 495 -18.84 -7.15 19.00
CA ASN A 495 -18.18 -7.72 20.17
C ASN A 495 -17.74 -6.58 21.11
N ALA A 496 -18.37 -6.50 22.29
CA ALA A 496 -18.13 -5.43 23.25
C ALA A 496 -16.68 -5.39 23.75
N PHE A 497 -16.04 -6.54 23.91
CA PHE A 497 -14.62 -6.64 24.28
C PHE A 497 -13.71 -6.13 23.16
N TYR A 498 -13.98 -6.50 21.90
CA TYR A 498 -13.19 -5.99 20.76
C TYR A 498 -13.29 -4.47 20.64
N LEU A 499 -14.50 -3.93 20.80
CA LEU A 499 -14.70 -2.48 20.76
C LEU A 499 -13.91 -1.78 21.89
N ALA A 500 -13.92 -2.33 23.09
CA ALA A 500 -13.17 -1.80 24.23
C ALA A 500 -11.66 -1.83 23.99
N GLU A 501 -11.13 -2.97 23.53
CA GLU A 501 -9.69 -3.15 23.26
C GLU A 501 -9.21 -2.27 22.08
N LEU A 502 -10.01 -2.14 21.02
CA LEU A 502 -9.68 -1.26 19.90
C LEU A 502 -9.62 0.21 20.33
N VAL A 503 -10.62 0.66 21.10
CA VAL A 503 -10.63 2.04 21.63
C VAL A 503 -9.43 2.26 22.56
N THR A 504 -9.17 1.32 23.47
CA THR A 504 -8.02 1.40 24.40
C THR A 504 -6.70 1.51 23.64
N LEU A 505 -6.47 0.58 22.70
CA LEU A 505 -5.23 0.53 21.91
C LEU A 505 -5.02 1.81 21.10
N LEU A 506 -6.08 2.34 20.49
CA LEU A 506 -5.98 3.56 19.69
C LEU A 506 -5.76 4.79 20.56
N MET A 507 -6.32 4.84 21.77
CA MET A 507 -6.05 5.91 22.74
C MET A 507 -4.61 5.83 23.26
N GLU A 508 -4.12 4.65 23.64
CA GLU A 508 -2.76 4.44 24.12
C GLU A 508 -1.69 4.81 23.08
N ARG A 509 -1.99 4.57 21.79
CA ARG A 509 -1.11 4.93 20.66
C ARG A 509 -1.22 6.41 20.26
N GLY A 510 -2.10 7.19 20.87
CA GLY A 510 -2.39 8.57 20.48
C GLY A 510 -3.06 8.69 19.10
N ALA A 511 -3.57 7.59 18.54
CA ALA A 511 -4.26 7.55 17.26
C ALA A 511 -5.72 7.99 17.37
N LEU A 512 -6.34 7.80 18.54
CA LEU A 512 -7.69 8.27 18.86
C LEU A 512 -7.59 9.32 19.97
N THR A 513 -7.80 10.58 19.62
CA THR A 513 -7.59 11.73 20.51
C THR A 513 -8.80 12.67 20.54
N PRO A 514 -9.04 13.38 21.65
CA PRO A 514 -10.01 14.46 21.67
C PRO A 514 -9.55 15.59 20.73
N ALA A 515 -10.49 16.19 19.99
CA ALA A 515 -10.21 17.31 19.11
C ALA A 515 -9.74 18.55 19.90
N VAL A 516 -9.04 19.47 19.25
CA VAL A 516 -8.44 20.67 19.87
C VAL A 516 -8.98 21.96 19.24
N GLY A 517 -9.07 23.03 20.05
CA GLY A 517 -9.59 24.35 19.64
C GLY A 517 -11.04 24.62 20.10
N ALA A 518 -11.58 25.80 19.81
CA ALA A 518 -12.88 26.22 20.32
C ALA A 518 -14.04 25.29 19.88
N ASN A 519 -14.01 24.83 18.63
CA ASN A 519 -15.07 24.01 18.03
C ASN A 519 -14.96 22.50 18.36
N ALA A 520 -14.23 22.15 19.43
CA ALA A 520 -13.77 20.79 19.74
C ALA A 520 -14.43 20.08 20.93
N ALA A 521 -15.23 20.79 21.73
CA ALA A 521 -15.94 20.17 22.85
C ALA A 521 -16.80 18.97 22.36
N GLY A 522 -16.52 17.78 22.87
CA GLY A 522 -17.24 16.56 22.53
C GLY A 522 -16.93 15.96 21.15
N LYS A 523 -15.85 16.36 20.48
CA LYS A 523 -15.40 15.75 19.21
C LYS A 523 -14.12 14.95 19.40
N TRP A 524 -14.03 13.81 18.71
CA TRP A 524 -12.85 12.95 18.68
C TRP A 524 -12.32 12.80 17.25
N HIS A 525 -11.01 12.60 17.13
CA HIS A 525 -10.32 12.40 15.86
C HIS A 525 -9.61 11.05 15.85
N LEU A 526 -9.76 10.32 14.74
CA LEU A 526 -9.01 9.12 14.44
C LEU A 526 -7.97 9.45 13.35
N ALA A 527 -6.68 9.25 13.66
CA ALA A 527 -5.61 9.52 12.71
C ALA A 527 -5.70 8.61 11.48
N ALA A 528 -5.51 9.17 10.28
CA ALA A 528 -5.58 8.45 9.02
C ALA A 528 -4.55 7.30 8.97
N GLY A 529 -4.97 6.12 8.48
CA GLY A 529 -4.10 4.94 8.39
C GLY A 529 -3.93 4.14 9.70
N SER A 530 -4.46 4.62 10.83
CA SER A 530 -4.32 3.96 12.14
C SER A 530 -5.01 2.61 12.26
N MET A 531 -5.88 2.27 11.30
CA MET A 531 -6.63 1.01 11.25
C MET A 531 -5.98 -0.06 10.34
N GLY A 532 -4.71 0.11 9.95
CA GLY A 532 -3.96 -0.88 9.14
C GLY A 532 -3.57 -2.14 9.92
N SER A 533 -2.97 -3.12 9.24
CA SER A 533 -2.58 -4.43 9.81
C SER A 533 -1.31 -4.39 10.68
N GLN A 534 -1.36 -3.55 11.73
CA GLN A 534 -0.55 -3.65 12.95
C GLN A 534 -1.42 -3.37 14.19
N LEU A 535 -2.74 -3.61 14.09
CA LEU A 535 -3.74 -3.33 15.12
C LEU A 535 -3.86 -4.44 16.18
N LEU A 536 -3.20 -5.59 15.99
CA LEU A 536 -3.35 -6.74 16.87
C LEU A 536 -2.75 -6.45 18.27
N SER A 537 -3.58 -5.98 19.21
CA SER A 537 -3.25 -5.96 20.64
C SER A 537 -2.95 -7.38 21.12
N ARG A 538 -2.14 -7.54 22.18
CA ARG A 538 -1.89 -8.82 22.84
C ARG A 538 -3.18 -9.55 23.20
N ASP A 539 -4.13 -8.82 23.77
CA ASP A 539 -5.36 -9.42 24.31
C ASP A 539 -6.32 -9.78 23.15
N LEU A 540 -6.35 -8.97 22.10
CA LEU A 540 -7.09 -9.24 20.86
C LEU A 540 -6.50 -10.45 20.10
N ALA A 541 -5.18 -10.58 20.06
CA ALA A 541 -4.47 -11.71 19.47
C ALA A 541 -4.84 -13.03 20.17
N ALA A 542 -4.89 -13.03 21.51
CA ALA A 542 -5.24 -14.20 22.30
C ALA A 542 -6.69 -14.66 22.04
N VAL A 543 -7.65 -13.74 21.98
CA VAL A 543 -9.05 -14.09 21.67
C VAL A 543 -9.21 -14.62 20.25
N LEU A 544 -8.57 -13.98 19.26
CA LEU A 544 -8.64 -14.43 17.86
C LEU A 544 -7.93 -15.77 17.67
N ALA A 545 -6.77 -15.97 18.31
CA ALA A 545 -6.05 -17.24 18.31
C ALA A 545 -6.89 -18.36 18.95
N ALA A 546 -7.54 -18.10 20.09
CA ALA A 546 -8.42 -19.06 20.74
C ALA A 546 -9.64 -19.42 19.85
N ARG A 547 -10.21 -18.45 19.14
CA ARG A 547 -11.30 -18.70 18.17
C ARG A 547 -10.84 -19.56 16.99
N ILE A 548 -9.62 -19.34 16.50
CA ILE A 548 -9.01 -20.14 15.42
C ILE A 548 -8.67 -21.55 15.93
N ASP A 549 -8.15 -21.69 17.16
CA ASP A 549 -7.81 -22.97 17.78
C ASP A 549 -9.06 -23.84 18.04
N ALA A 550 -10.21 -23.20 18.33
CA ALA A 550 -11.51 -23.87 18.48
C ALA A 550 -12.11 -24.39 17.16
N LEU A 551 -11.47 -24.13 16.01
CA LEU A 551 -11.86 -24.71 14.73
C LEU A 551 -11.36 -26.16 14.62
N PRO A 552 -12.13 -27.06 13.98
CA PRO A 552 -11.62 -28.33 13.49
C PRO A 552 -10.42 -28.11 12.55
N THR A 553 -9.59 -29.15 12.40
CA THR A 553 -8.30 -29.06 11.67
C THR A 553 -8.44 -28.52 10.24
N GLU A 554 -9.45 -29.00 9.49
CA GLU A 554 -9.62 -28.63 8.08
C GLU A 554 -10.08 -27.16 7.89
N PRO A 555 -11.17 -26.66 8.53
CA PRO A 555 -11.51 -25.23 8.50
C PRO A 555 -10.37 -24.31 8.93
N ARG A 556 -9.58 -24.71 9.93
CA ARG A 556 -8.42 -23.94 10.40
C ARG A 556 -7.35 -23.81 9.33
N SER A 557 -7.07 -24.90 8.62
CA SER A 557 -6.10 -24.96 7.52
C SER A 557 -6.53 -24.06 6.35
N VAL A 558 -7.82 -24.13 5.97
CA VAL A 558 -8.42 -23.29 4.91
C VAL A 558 -8.35 -21.81 5.27
N LEU A 559 -8.69 -21.44 6.51
CA LEU A 559 -8.63 -20.05 6.96
C LEU A 559 -7.20 -19.49 6.90
N ARG A 560 -6.20 -20.29 7.29
CA ARG A 560 -4.78 -19.91 7.26
C ARG A 560 -4.26 -19.75 5.83
N ASP A 561 -4.68 -20.60 4.90
CA ASP A 561 -4.35 -20.45 3.48
C ASP A 561 -4.95 -19.20 2.87
N ALA A 562 -6.25 -18.99 3.10
CA ALA A 562 -6.96 -17.79 2.69
C ALA A 562 -6.24 -16.53 3.16
N ALA A 563 -5.66 -16.55 4.37
CA ALA A 563 -4.97 -15.39 4.94
C ALA A 563 -3.72 -14.99 4.15
N VAL A 564 -3.05 -15.94 3.50
CA VAL A 564 -1.86 -15.69 2.67
C VAL A 564 -2.21 -15.01 1.35
N VAL A 565 -3.39 -15.32 0.78
CA VAL A 565 -3.84 -14.78 -0.50
C VAL A 565 -4.10 -13.27 -0.41
N GLY A 566 -4.85 -12.83 0.60
CA GLY A 566 -5.22 -11.43 0.76
C GLY A 566 -6.56 -11.26 1.46
N ASP A 567 -7.07 -10.03 1.47
CA ASP A 567 -8.35 -9.70 2.11
C ASP A 567 -9.55 -10.31 1.36
N THR A 568 -9.42 -10.41 0.03
CA THR A 568 -10.33 -11.12 -0.86
C THR A 568 -9.64 -12.33 -1.45
N VAL A 569 -10.30 -13.48 -1.39
CA VAL A 569 -9.76 -14.79 -1.74
C VAL A 569 -10.62 -15.40 -2.85
N PRO A 570 -10.12 -15.46 -4.09
CA PRO A 570 -10.82 -16.12 -5.18
C PRO A 570 -10.95 -17.61 -4.94
N THR A 571 -12.06 -18.22 -5.36
CA THR A 571 -12.35 -19.64 -5.10
C THR A 571 -11.24 -20.57 -5.62
N GLY A 572 -10.72 -20.31 -6.82
CA GLY A 572 -9.67 -21.14 -7.45
C GLY A 572 -8.33 -21.15 -6.71
N VAL A 573 -8.04 -20.16 -5.85
CA VAL A 573 -6.78 -20.13 -5.07
C VAL A 573 -6.85 -21.08 -3.88
N ILE A 574 -8.02 -21.18 -3.22
CA ILE A 574 -8.20 -22.05 -2.06
C ILE A 574 -8.07 -23.53 -2.48
N GLU A 575 -8.61 -23.87 -3.65
CA GLU A 575 -8.44 -25.19 -4.28
C GLU A 575 -6.96 -25.49 -4.52
N ALA A 576 -6.22 -24.56 -5.14
CA ALA A 576 -4.80 -24.74 -5.43
C ALA A 576 -3.93 -24.91 -4.17
N LEU A 577 -4.14 -24.08 -3.14
CA LEU A 577 -3.42 -24.20 -1.88
C LEU A 577 -3.74 -25.51 -1.14
N ARG A 578 -4.94 -26.07 -1.35
CA ARG A 578 -5.32 -27.37 -0.80
C ARG A 578 -4.73 -28.54 -1.59
N GLU A 579 -4.70 -28.47 -2.92
CA GLU A 579 -4.03 -29.45 -3.79
C GLU A 579 -2.54 -29.59 -3.41
N ARG A 580 -1.88 -28.49 -3.04
CA ARG A 580 -0.50 -28.50 -2.51
C ARG A 580 -0.33 -29.37 -1.25
N ARG A 581 -1.34 -29.46 -0.38
CA ARG A 581 -1.28 -30.22 0.88
C ARG A 581 -1.59 -31.70 0.72
N ALA A 582 -2.29 -32.09 -0.35
CA ALA A 582 -2.61 -33.48 -0.58
C ALA A 582 -1.34 -34.24 -0.98
N PRO A 583 -0.85 -35.22 -0.19
CA PRO A 583 0.15 -36.14 -0.69
C PRO A 583 -0.44 -36.87 -1.91
N THR A 584 0.43 -37.28 -2.84
CA THR A 584 0.16 -37.82 -4.17
C THR A 584 -0.57 -39.19 -4.17
N ASP A 585 -1.60 -39.38 -3.33
CA ASP A 585 -2.04 -40.68 -2.81
C ASP A 585 -3.57 -40.76 -2.48
N ALA A 586 -4.19 -41.86 -2.91
CA ALA A 586 -5.43 -42.50 -2.44
C ALA A 586 -6.69 -41.73 -1.96
N ARG A 587 -6.97 -40.45 -2.30
CA ARG A 587 -8.33 -39.85 -2.08
C ARG A 587 -9.00 -39.33 -3.37
N PRO A 588 -10.22 -39.80 -3.72
CA PRO A 588 -10.95 -39.30 -4.89
C PRO A 588 -11.26 -37.80 -4.77
N GLY A 589 -11.06 -37.04 -5.85
CA GLY A 589 -11.26 -35.58 -5.87
C GLY A 589 -12.66 -35.09 -5.42
N ALA A 590 -13.69 -35.94 -5.58
CA ALA A 590 -15.05 -35.64 -5.12
C ALA A 590 -15.15 -35.55 -3.58
N VAL A 591 -14.44 -36.40 -2.84
CA VAL A 591 -14.43 -36.37 -1.36
C VAL A 591 -13.71 -35.13 -0.87
N ALA A 592 -12.60 -34.78 -1.54
CA ALA A 592 -11.88 -33.55 -1.24
C ALA A 592 -12.80 -32.34 -1.44
N ALA A 593 -13.48 -32.18 -2.58
CA ALA A 593 -14.36 -31.03 -2.83
C ALA A 593 -15.42 -30.84 -1.74
N VAL A 594 -16.10 -31.92 -1.33
CA VAL A 594 -17.14 -31.88 -0.28
C VAL A 594 -16.57 -31.46 1.08
N GLU A 595 -15.36 -31.92 1.44
CA GLU A 595 -14.69 -31.50 2.68
C GLU A 595 -14.31 -30.00 2.68
N LEU A 596 -13.91 -29.46 1.53
CA LEU A 596 -13.62 -28.03 1.39
C LEU A 596 -14.90 -27.20 1.52
N GLU A 597 -15.98 -27.61 0.87
CA GLU A 597 -17.28 -26.95 1.00
C GLU A 597 -17.74 -26.93 2.45
N ARG A 598 -17.66 -28.08 3.15
CA ARG A 598 -17.99 -28.17 4.57
C ARG A 598 -17.10 -27.27 5.44
N ALA A 599 -15.81 -27.21 5.14
CA ALA A 599 -14.87 -26.36 5.86
C ALA A 599 -15.18 -24.87 5.66
N VAL A 600 -15.46 -24.46 4.43
CA VAL A 600 -15.87 -23.08 4.09
C VAL A 600 -17.21 -22.74 4.76
N ASP A 601 -18.20 -23.63 4.71
CA ASP A 601 -19.49 -23.41 5.35
C ASP A 601 -19.37 -23.24 6.85
N GLU A 602 -18.47 -23.98 7.52
CA GLU A 602 -18.18 -23.76 8.93
C GLU A 602 -17.55 -22.38 9.20
N LEU A 603 -16.64 -21.91 8.33
CA LEU A 603 -16.06 -20.57 8.44
C LEU A 603 -17.09 -19.46 8.19
N LEU A 604 -18.07 -19.67 7.30
CA LEU A 604 -19.19 -18.76 7.05
C LEU A 604 -20.13 -18.71 8.26
N GLN A 605 -20.50 -19.87 8.82
CA GLN A 605 -21.38 -19.97 9.98
C GLN A 605 -20.77 -19.29 11.22
N ARG A 606 -19.46 -19.48 11.43
CA ARG A 606 -18.70 -18.82 12.52
C ARG A 606 -18.34 -17.36 12.23
N ARG A 607 -18.80 -16.82 11.10
CA ARG A 607 -18.56 -15.44 10.62
C ARG A 607 -17.08 -15.07 10.57
N MET A 608 -16.23 -15.99 10.12
CA MET A 608 -14.81 -15.75 9.90
C MET A 608 -14.55 -15.29 8.46
N LEU A 609 -15.31 -15.84 7.51
CA LEU A 609 -15.38 -15.40 6.11
C LEU A 609 -16.81 -14.97 5.75
N HIS A 610 -16.96 -14.25 4.64
CA HIS A 610 -18.23 -13.99 3.99
C HIS A 610 -18.11 -14.18 2.47
N ARG A 611 -19.22 -14.53 1.80
CA ARG A 611 -19.24 -14.70 0.34
C ARG A 611 -19.24 -13.33 -0.35
N VAL A 612 -18.40 -13.19 -1.37
CA VAL A 612 -18.33 -12.01 -2.26
C VAL A 612 -18.39 -12.48 -3.72
N ARG A 613 -18.57 -11.55 -4.66
CA ARG A 613 -18.57 -11.89 -6.08
C ARG A 613 -17.21 -12.50 -6.46
N GLY A 614 -17.21 -13.75 -6.93
CA GLY A 614 -15.99 -14.44 -7.37
C GLY A 614 -15.17 -15.13 -6.27
N GLY A 615 -15.63 -15.14 -5.01
CA GLY A 615 -14.91 -15.83 -3.93
C GLY A 615 -15.38 -15.49 -2.52
N TYR A 616 -14.41 -15.32 -1.63
CA TYR A 616 -14.63 -15.08 -0.20
C TYR A 616 -13.85 -13.86 0.26
N ALA A 617 -14.29 -13.22 1.34
CA ALA A 617 -13.54 -12.17 2.00
C ALA A 617 -13.52 -12.38 3.50
N PHE A 618 -12.44 -11.94 4.14
CA PHE A 618 -12.35 -12.00 5.59
C PHE A 618 -13.41 -11.11 6.22
N SER A 619 -14.08 -11.65 7.23
CA SER A 619 -15.08 -10.90 8.01
C SER A 619 -14.51 -9.62 8.62
N THR A 620 -13.23 -9.63 9.03
CA THR A 620 -12.44 -8.46 9.42
C THR A 620 -10.97 -8.61 8.98
N PRO A 621 -10.26 -7.50 8.74
CA PRO A 621 -8.81 -7.53 8.50
C PRO A 621 -8.03 -8.15 9.67
N LEU A 622 -8.50 -7.97 10.92
CA LEU A 622 -7.88 -8.55 12.11
C LEU A 622 -7.96 -10.08 12.15
N MET A 623 -9.07 -10.67 11.70
CA MET A 623 -9.20 -12.12 11.60
C MET A 623 -8.16 -12.68 10.62
N ARG A 624 -7.96 -11.99 9.49
CA ARG A 624 -6.91 -12.33 8.53
C ARG A 624 -5.53 -12.22 9.16
N GLU A 625 -5.23 -11.10 9.81
CA GLU A 625 -3.94 -10.85 10.44
C GLU A 625 -3.62 -11.90 11.52
N ALA A 626 -4.60 -12.28 12.36
CA ALA A 626 -4.43 -13.33 13.36
C ALA A 626 -4.17 -14.71 12.72
N ALA A 627 -4.89 -15.05 11.65
CA ALA A 627 -4.67 -16.30 10.92
C ALA A 627 -3.30 -16.33 10.22
N TYR A 628 -2.87 -15.19 9.64
CA TYR A 628 -1.58 -15.04 8.99
C TYR A 628 -0.42 -15.08 10.00
N ALA A 629 -0.53 -14.35 11.11
CA ALA A 629 0.51 -14.25 12.14
C ALA A 629 0.78 -15.57 12.87
N GLY A 630 -0.21 -16.46 12.94
CA GLY A 630 -0.06 -17.80 13.53
C GLY A 630 0.82 -18.75 12.69
N LEU A 631 1.07 -18.43 11.42
CA LEU A 631 1.90 -19.24 10.53
C LEU A 631 3.40 -18.94 10.75
N GLY A 632 4.23 -19.98 10.64
CA GLY A 632 5.68 -19.84 10.64
C GLY A 632 6.17 -19.06 9.41
N LYS A 633 7.15 -18.17 9.58
CA LYS A 633 7.68 -17.33 8.48
C LYS A 633 8.21 -18.15 7.30
N ALA A 634 8.83 -19.31 7.56
CA ALA A 634 9.29 -20.22 6.51
C ALA A 634 8.12 -20.81 5.70
N ASP A 635 7.05 -21.27 6.39
CA ASP A 635 5.85 -21.78 5.71
C ASP A 635 5.11 -20.67 4.94
N LEU A 636 5.05 -19.45 5.51
CA LEU A 636 4.55 -18.28 4.78
C LEU A 636 5.36 -18.01 3.52
N ALA A 637 6.69 -18.03 3.60
CA ALA A 637 7.56 -17.83 2.44
C ALA A 637 7.28 -18.87 1.34
N ASP A 638 7.13 -20.14 1.72
CA ASP A 638 6.81 -21.22 0.78
C ASP A 638 5.40 -21.07 0.17
N ARG A 639 4.40 -20.63 0.95
CA ARG A 639 3.03 -20.36 0.44
C ARG A 639 2.99 -19.19 -0.53
N HIS A 640 3.66 -18.09 -0.20
CA HIS A 640 3.80 -16.95 -1.10
C HIS A 640 4.53 -17.36 -2.40
N ALA A 641 5.60 -18.13 -2.30
CA ALA A 641 6.30 -18.64 -3.47
C ALA A 641 5.45 -19.59 -4.32
N TYR A 642 4.65 -20.46 -3.71
CA TYR A 642 3.69 -21.28 -4.43
C TYR A 642 2.69 -20.43 -5.21
N LEU A 643 2.10 -19.39 -4.59
CA LEU A 643 1.14 -18.51 -5.25
C LEU A 643 1.77 -17.73 -6.41
N ALA A 644 2.99 -17.25 -6.26
CA ALA A 644 3.73 -16.59 -7.33
C ALA A 644 3.94 -17.53 -8.53
N ARG A 645 4.40 -18.78 -8.30
CA ARG A 645 4.54 -19.79 -9.37
C ARG A 645 3.22 -20.12 -10.03
N TRP A 646 2.18 -20.30 -9.22
CA TRP A 646 0.87 -20.72 -9.70
C TRP A 646 0.22 -19.70 -10.65
N ALA A 647 0.47 -18.41 -10.44
CA ALA A 647 -0.06 -17.33 -11.29
C ALA A 647 0.90 -16.90 -12.42
N ALA A 648 2.17 -17.30 -12.39
CA ALA A 648 3.19 -16.85 -13.33
C ALA A 648 2.99 -17.43 -14.74
N PRO A 649 2.91 -16.60 -15.80
CA PRO A 649 2.78 -17.06 -17.20
C PRO A 649 3.85 -18.08 -17.63
N GLU A 650 5.07 -17.93 -17.13
CA GLU A 650 6.22 -18.79 -17.40
C GLU A 650 5.96 -20.23 -16.92
N THR A 651 5.22 -20.36 -15.81
CA THR A 651 4.91 -21.64 -15.19
C THR A 651 3.66 -22.29 -15.82
N VAL A 652 2.71 -21.49 -16.29
CA VAL A 652 1.51 -21.96 -17.02
C VAL A 652 1.88 -22.80 -18.24
N THR A 653 2.87 -22.34 -19.00
CA THR A 653 3.36 -23.03 -20.20
C THR A 653 4.07 -24.34 -19.85
N ALA A 654 4.82 -24.37 -18.75
CA ALA A 654 5.57 -25.54 -18.30
C ALA A 654 4.68 -26.62 -17.64
N LEU A 655 3.64 -26.23 -16.91
CA LEU A 655 2.73 -27.14 -16.19
C LEU A 655 1.45 -27.49 -16.96
N GLY A 656 1.20 -26.88 -18.12
CA GLY A 656 0.04 -27.18 -18.97
C GLY A 656 -1.31 -26.66 -18.43
N TYR A 657 -1.30 -25.60 -17.62
CA TYR A 657 -2.48 -25.15 -16.88
C TYR A 657 -2.38 -23.66 -16.47
N ASP A 658 -3.36 -22.83 -16.87
CA ASP A 658 -3.43 -21.43 -16.44
C ASP A 658 -4.20 -21.27 -15.12
N GLY A 659 -3.47 -21.25 -14.00
CA GLY A 659 -4.00 -20.91 -12.68
C GLY A 659 -4.63 -19.51 -12.63
N ALA A 660 -4.05 -18.52 -13.31
CA ALA A 660 -4.60 -17.17 -13.39
C ALA A 660 -5.83 -17.08 -14.32
N GLY A 661 -5.99 -18.01 -15.26
CA GLY A 661 -7.23 -18.23 -16.01
C GLY A 661 -8.41 -18.57 -15.09
N ARG A 662 -8.19 -19.34 -14.02
CA ARG A 662 -9.21 -19.60 -12.98
C ARG A 662 -9.52 -18.37 -12.12
N LEU A 663 -8.64 -17.37 -12.10
CA LEU A 663 -8.88 -16.11 -11.42
C LEU A 663 -9.60 -15.06 -12.27
N SER A 664 -9.73 -15.29 -13.59
CA SER A 664 -10.20 -14.27 -14.54
C SER A 664 -9.42 -12.94 -14.45
N LEU A 665 -8.15 -12.97 -14.01
CA LEU A 665 -7.33 -11.77 -13.90
C LEU A 665 -6.86 -11.29 -15.27
N GLY A 666 -6.92 -9.97 -15.49
CA GLY A 666 -6.22 -9.35 -16.62
C GLY A 666 -4.70 -9.48 -16.49
N GLU A 667 -3.96 -9.31 -17.59
CA GLU A 667 -2.49 -9.45 -17.58
C GLU A 667 -1.79 -8.55 -16.54
N ASN A 668 -2.29 -7.33 -16.34
CA ASN A 668 -1.72 -6.40 -15.35
C ASN A 668 -1.95 -6.87 -13.91
N GLU A 669 -3.14 -7.39 -13.62
CA GLU A 669 -3.49 -7.88 -12.29
C GLU A 669 -2.73 -9.17 -11.97
N ARG A 670 -2.53 -10.02 -12.98
CA ARG A 670 -1.70 -11.22 -12.89
C ARG A 670 -0.25 -10.88 -12.53
N ASP A 671 0.39 -9.96 -13.26
CA ASP A 671 1.76 -9.57 -12.97
C ASP A 671 1.89 -8.89 -11.60
N ALA A 672 0.91 -8.07 -11.20
CA ALA A 672 0.88 -7.48 -9.86
C ALA A 672 0.74 -8.53 -8.75
N PHE A 673 -0.07 -9.57 -8.96
CA PHE A 673 -0.23 -10.69 -8.03
C PHE A 673 1.08 -11.48 -7.90
N VAL A 674 1.71 -11.85 -9.02
CA VAL A 674 3.00 -12.56 -9.03
C VAL A 674 4.07 -11.75 -8.31
N ALA A 675 4.21 -10.46 -8.64
CA ALA A 675 5.19 -9.58 -8.01
C ALA A 675 5.00 -9.50 -6.49
N THR A 676 3.77 -9.24 -6.03
CA THR A 676 3.45 -9.10 -4.60
C THR A 676 3.79 -10.37 -3.83
N HIS A 677 3.41 -11.54 -4.34
CA HIS A 677 3.69 -12.80 -3.67
C HIS A 677 5.18 -13.17 -3.75
N ALA A 678 5.89 -12.88 -4.84
CA ALA A 678 7.32 -13.10 -4.93
C ALA A 678 8.10 -12.22 -3.93
N GLU A 679 7.76 -10.93 -3.82
CA GLU A 679 8.35 -10.01 -2.84
C GLU A 679 8.14 -10.51 -1.41
N CYS A 680 6.89 -10.83 -1.04
CA CYS A 680 6.58 -11.37 0.29
C CYS A 680 7.38 -12.65 0.59
N ALA A 681 7.52 -13.57 -0.39
CA ALA A 681 8.29 -14.80 -0.22
C ALA A 681 9.76 -14.51 0.08
N VAL A 682 10.37 -13.58 -0.68
CA VAL A 682 11.78 -13.20 -0.53
C VAL A 682 12.03 -12.48 0.79
N GLU A 683 11.18 -11.51 1.15
CA GLU A 683 11.28 -10.77 2.42
C GLU A 683 11.19 -11.71 3.62
N LEU A 684 10.24 -12.65 3.61
CA LEU A 684 10.07 -13.63 4.68
C LEU A 684 11.25 -14.61 4.74
N ALA A 685 11.75 -15.06 3.58
CA ALA A 685 12.91 -15.93 3.48
C ALA A 685 14.18 -15.25 4.03
N ASP A 686 14.37 -13.97 3.74
CA ASP A 686 15.48 -13.16 4.25
C ASP A 686 15.35 -12.89 5.76
N ALA A 687 14.14 -12.61 6.24
CA ALA A 687 13.86 -12.37 7.66
C ALA A 687 14.20 -13.58 8.56
N VAL A 688 14.16 -14.80 8.03
CA VAL A 688 14.59 -16.02 8.75
C VAL A 688 15.86 -16.65 8.19
N ARG A 689 16.53 -16.00 7.24
CA ARG A 689 17.77 -16.47 6.60
C ARG A 689 17.67 -17.90 6.07
N LEU A 690 16.59 -18.19 5.32
CA LEU A 690 16.47 -19.48 4.62
C LEU A 690 17.67 -19.69 3.69
N ARG A 691 18.05 -20.97 3.54
CA ARG A 691 19.14 -21.38 2.65
C ARG A 691 18.92 -20.87 1.22
N PRO A 692 19.99 -20.66 0.43
CA PRO A 692 19.87 -20.20 -0.96
C PRO A 692 19.01 -21.10 -1.86
N ASP A 693 18.99 -22.41 -1.59
CA ASP A 693 18.26 -23.45 -2.35
C ASP A 693 16.79 -23.63 -1.91
N ALA A 694 16.27 -22.75 -1.05
CA ALA A 694 14.89 -22.85 -0.60
C ALA A 694 13.91 -22.48 -1.73
N ALA A 695 12.82 -23.26 -1.86
CA ALA A 695 11.76 -23.02 -2.86
C ALA A 695 11.12 -21.61 -2.77
N ALA A 696 11.24 -20.94 -1.62
CA ALA A 696 10.85 -19.56 -1.42
C ALA A 696 11.70 -18.53 -2.21
N ARG A 697 12.91 -18.91 -2.64
CA ARG A 697 13.84 -18.06 -3.41
C ARG A 697 13.76 -18.29 -4.91
N ASP A 698 13.38 -19.50 -5.34
CA ASP A 698 13.22 -19.87 -6.75
C ASP A 698 12.22 -18.99 -7.53
N VAL A 699 11.41 -18.19 -6.82
CA VAL A 699 10.44 -17.25 -7.42
C VAL A 699 11.01 -15.86 -7.72
N ILE A 700 12.25 -15.57 -7.33
CA ILE A 700 12.91 -14.29 -7.62
C ILE A 700 12.85 -13.97 -9.13
N PRO A 701 13.21 -14.89 -10.06
CA PRO A 701 13.14 -14.59 -11.49
C PRO A 701 11.71 -14.27 -11.97
N LEU A 702 10.70 -14.92 -11.40
CA LEU A 702 9.29 -14.68 -11.75
C LEU A 702 8.83 -13.29 -11.29
N GLY A 703 9.18 -12.90 -10.06
CA GLY A 703 8.88 -11.57 -9.52
C GLY A 703 9.56 -10.45 -10.32
N VAL A 704 10.85 -10.64 -10.63
CA VAL A 704 11.62 -9.69 -11.46
C VAL A 704 11.01 -9.57 -12.85
N ALA A 705 10.69 -10.68 -13.51
CA ALA A 705 10.08 -10.66 -14.84
C ALA A 705 8.70 -9.97 -14.87
N ALA A 706 7.86 -10.22 -13.86
CA ALA A 706 6.56 -9.57 -13.71
C ALA A 706 6.70 -8.05 -13.52
N LEU A 707 7.59 -7.62 -12.62
CA LEU A 707 7.87 -6.20 -12.39
C LEU A 707 8.51 -5.53 -13.63
N GLY A 708 9.40 -6.21 -14.35
CA GLY A 708 9.98 -5.74 -15.61
C GLY A 708 8.92 -5.54 -16.71
N ARG A 709 7.95 -6.44 -16.83
CA ARG A 709 6.78 -6.26 -17.73
C ARG A 709 5.93 -5.06 -17.31
N MET A 710 5.66 -4.91 -16.03
CA MET A 710 4.91 -3.76 -15.50
C MET A 710 5.65 -2.44 -15.77
N ALA A 711 6.96 -2.40 -15.58
CA ALA A 711 7.80 -1.24 -15.88
C ALA A 711 7.75 -0.87 -17.37
N ARG A 712 7.94 -1.85 -18.27
CA ARG A 712 7.84 -1.64 -19.72
C ARG A 712 6.48 -1.10 -20.16
N ARG A 713 5.38 -1.66 -19.62
CA ARG A 713 4.01 -1.19 -19.94
C ARG A 713 3.76 0.22 -19.41
N ALA A 714 4.24 0.55 -18.20
CA ALA A 714 4.15 1.90 -17.64
C ALA A 714 4.92 2.91 -18.50
N LEU A 715 6.15 2.58 -18.91
CA LEU A 715 6.94 3.43 -19.79
C LEU A 715 6.27 3.63 -21.16
N ALA A 716 5.68 2.59 -21.74
CA ALA A 716 4.94 2.68 -23.00
C ALA A 716 3.67 3.55 -22.90
N LYS A 717 3.05 3.61 -21.72
CA LYS A 717 1.89 4.50 -21.42
C LYS A 717 2.29 5.92 -21.03
N ILE A 718 3.59 6.27 -21.09
CA ILE A 718 4.12 7.58 -20.69
C ILE A 718 3.91 7.82 -19.16
N GLU A 719 4.12 6.77 -18.36
CA GLU A 719 4.07 6.82 -16.89
C GLU A 719 5.48 6.50 -16.31
N PRO A 720 6.50 7.34 -16.56
CA PRO A 720 7.89 7.05 -16.17
C PRO A 720 8.07 6.90 -14.65
N ALA A 721 7.31 7.62 -13.84
CA ALA A 721 7.36 7.48 -12.38
C ALA A 721 6.92 6.09 -11.89
N ALA A 722 5.84 5.54 -12.46
CA ALA A 722 5.40 4.18 -12.15
C ALA A 722 6.42 3.15 -12.65
N SER A 723 6.99 3.37 -13.85
CA SER A 723 8.07 2.51 -14.37
C SER A 723 9.29 2.45 -13.44
N ILE A 724 9.68 3.60 -12.87
CA ILE A 724 10.79 3.68 -11.90
C ILE A 724 10.46 2.87 -10.64
N GLN A 725 9.25 3.05 -10.08
CA GLN A 725 8.81 2.32 -8.88
C GLN A 725 8.85 0.80 -9.08
N TYR A 726 8.38 0.30 -10.22
CA TYR A 726 8.42 -1.13 -10.51
C TYR A 726 9.85 -1.65 -10.67
N ALA A 727 10.74 -0.88 -11.31
CA ALA A 727 12.15 -1.25 -11.45
C ALA A 727 12.90 -1.25 -10.10
N GLU A 728 12.65 -0.29 -9.21
CA GLU A 728 13.23 -0.24 -7.86
C GLU A 728 12.78 -1.42 -7.00
N ARG A 729 11.48 -1.77 -7.09
CA ARG A 729 10.94 -3.00 -6.48
C ARG A 729 11.63 -4.24 -7.00
N ALA A 730 11.83 -4.34 -8.32
CA ALA A 730 12.52 -5.47 -8.93
C ALA A 730 13.98 -5.57 -8.45
N ALA A 731 14.68 -4.43 -8.36
CA ALA A 731 16.05 -4.36 -7.85
C ALA A 731 16.17 -4.83 -6.39
N THR A 732 15.14 -4.59 -5.59
CA THR A 732 15.12 -4.98 -4.16
C THR A 732 15.14 -6.51 -3.98
N ILE A 733 14.47 -7.25 -4.87
CA ILE A 733 14.41 -8.72 -4.81
C ILE A 733 15.44 -9.41 -5.72
N ALA A 734 15.99 -8.71 -6.70
CA ALA A 734 16.96 -9.25 -7.64
C ALA A 734 18.34 -9.43 -6.99
N ARG A 735 18.58 -10.64 -6.45
CA ARG A 735 19.79 -10.92 -5.65
C ARG A 735 21.08 -11.05 -6.47
N ASP A 736 20.97 -11.37 -7.77
CA ASP A 736 22.08 -11.43 -8.75
C ASP A 736 22.13 -10.18 -9.66
N GLY A 737 21.38 -9.13 -9.32
CA GLY A 737 21.20 -7.95 -10.15
C GLY A 737 20.04 -8.07 -11.13
N LEU A 738 19.57 -6.93 -11.62
CA LEU A 738 18.50 -6.87 -12.62
C LEU A 738 19.03 -7.31 -13.99
N PRO A 739 18.21 -7.98 -14.83
CA PRO A 739 18.52 -8.15 -16.24
C PRO A 739 18.86 -6.82 -16.91
N LEU A 740 19.86 -6.80 -17.81
CA LEU A 740 20.30 -5.57 -18.47
C LEU A 740 19.16 -4.87 -19.21
N SER A 741 18.24 -5.63 -19.80
CA SER A 741 17.03 -5.12 -20.46
C SER A 741 16.11 -4.34 -19.51
N ASP A 742 15.92 -4.81 -18.27
CA ASP A 742 15.11 -4.11 -17.26
C ASP A 742 15.86 -2.90 -16.68
N GLN A 743 17.19 -2.97 -16.53
CA GLN A 743 18.02 -1.81 -16.17
C GLN A 743 17.92 -0.70 -17.24
N LEU A 744 17.89 -1.07 -18.53
CA LEU A 744 17.71 -0.12 -19.63
C LEU A 744 16.33 0.56 -19.58
N VAL A 745 15.28 -0.18 -19.24
CA VAL A 745 13.93 0.39 -19.05
C VAL A 745 13.94 1.42 -17.92
N HIS A 746 14.62 1.11 -16.81
CA HIS A 746 14.80 2.06 -15.71
C HIS A 746 15.57 3.31 -16.15
N ALA A 747 16.71 3.15 -16.84
CA ALA A 747 17.52 4.26 -17.33
C ALA A 747 16.73 5.18 -18.29
N ARG A 748 15.93 4.59 -19.18
CA ARG A 748 15.03 5.34 -20.09
C ARG A 748 13.94 6.09 -19.32
N ALA A 749 13.36 5.49 -18.29
CA ALA A 749 12.34 6.12 -17.46
C ALA A 749 12.91 7.30 -16.66
N LEU A 750 14.12 7.17 -16.09
CA LEU A 750 14.86 8.25 -15.44
C LEU A 750 15.07 9.43 -16.39
N LEU A 751 15.54 9.16 -17.60
CA LEU A 751 15.77 10.17 -18.62
C LEU A 751 14.47 10.90 -19.02
N ARG A 752 13.35 10.18 -19.12
CA ARG A 752 12.02 10.78 -19.39
C ARG A 752 11.51 11.66 -18.25
N LEU A 753 11.94 11.42 -17.02
CA LEU A 753 11.60 12.25 -15.85
C LEU A 753 12.58 13.43 -15.66
N GLY A 754 13.55 13.62 -16.56
CA GLY A 754 14.58 14.66 -16.45
C GLY A 754 15.71 14.34 -15.48
N ARG A 755 15.82 13.11 -14.99
CA ARG A 755 16.90 12.64 -14.09
C ARG A 755 18.11 12.19 -14.91
N ALA A 756 18.67 13.09 -15.72
CA ALA A 756 19.69 12.78 -16.73
C ALA A 756 20.99 12.21 -16.11
N SER A 757 21.47 12.77 -15.00
CA SER A 757 22.70 12.29 -14.33
C SER A 757 22.59 10.84 -13.85
N GLU A 758 21.42 10.44 -13.35
CA GLU A 758 21.19 9.06 -12.91
C GLU A 758 21.03 8.12 -14.11
N ALA A 759 20.30 8.55 -15.14
CA ALA A 759 20.20 7.79 -16.40
C ALA A 759 21.57 7.57 -17.04
N LEU A 760 22.47 8.56 -16.99
CA LEU A 760 23.85 8.47 -17.46
C LEU A 760 24.62 7.40 -16.69
N ALA A 761 24.59 7.44 -15.35
CA ALA A 761 25.29 6.46 -14.52
C ALA A 761 24.82 5.02 -14.78
N TYR A 762 23.51 4.80 -14.93
CA TYR A 762 22.97 3.50 -15.33
C TYR A 762 23.43 3.12 -16.74
N GLY A 763 23.34 4.03 -17.71
CA GLY A 763 23.74 3.80 -19.10
C GLY A 763 25.22 3.42 -19.24
N GLU A 764 26.12 4.15 -18.59
CA GLU A 764 27.56 3.85 -18.62
C GLU A 764 27.87 2.49 -17.98
N LYS A 765 27.22 2.18 -16.85
CA LYS A 765 27.37 0.88 -16.18
C LYS A 765 26.88 -0.28 -17.06
N ILE A 766 25.73 -0.13 -17.72
CA ILE A 766 25.20 -1.16 -18.63
C ILE A 766 26.14 -1.31 -19.83
N ALA A 767 26.54 -0.21 -20.46
CA ALA A 767 27.45 -0.23 -21.61
C ALA A 767 28.80 -0.90 -21.30
N ALA A 768 29.32 -0.73 -20.08
CA ALA A 768 30.57 -1.34 -19.62
C ALA A 768 30.44 -2.83 -19.23
N SER A 769 29.22 -3.32 -18.98
CA SER A 769 28.97 -4.71 -18.54
C SER A 769 28.34 -5.59 -19.63
N ALA A 770 27.85 -4.99 -20.72
CA ALA A 770 27.12 -5.65 -21.80
C ALA A 770 28.03 -6.13 -22.96
N ASP A 771 29.24 -6.62 -22.68
CA ASP A 771 30.18 -7.03 -23.74
C ASP A 771 29.64 -8.17 -24.61
N GLU A 772 28.86 -9.09 -24.04
CA GLU A 772 28.24 -10.23 -24.74
C GLU A 772 26.81 -9.96 -25.23
N GLU A 773 26.23 -8.79 -24.90
CA GLU A 773 24.86 -8.40 -25.26
C GLU A 773 24.85 -7.12 -26.13
N PRO A 774 25.12 -7.21 -27.44
CA PRO A 774 25.34 -6.04 -28.29
C PRO A 774 24.11 -5.12 -28.40
N VAL A 775 22.90 -5.67 -28.30
CA VAL A 775 21.64 -4.90 -28.25
C VAL A 775 21.61 -4.03 -27.00
N CYS A 776 21.82 -4.62 -25.82
CA CYS A 776 21.82 -3.89 -24.56
C CYS A 776 22.92 -2.82 -24.53
N ARG A 777 24.11 -3.14 -25.07
CA ARG A 777 25.23 -2.20 -25.18
C ARG A 777 24.90 -1.01 -26.09
N ALA A 778 24.38 -1.25 -27.30
CA ALA A 778 24.02 -0.19 -28.23
C ALA A 778 22.91 0.71 -27.65
N GLU A 779 21.89 0.12 -27.04
CA GLU A 779 20.80 0.85 -26.40
C GLU A 779 21.26 1.64 -25.16
N ALA A 780 22.19 1.11 -24.38
CA ALA A 780 22.80 1.83 -23.27
C ALA A 780 23.55 3.06 -23.77
N LEU A 781 24.37 2.92 -24.82
CA LEU A 781 25.10 4.03 -25.43
C LEU A 781 24.17 5.09 -26.03
N LEU A 782 23.01 4.69 -26.58
CA LEU A 782 21.97 5.63 -27.02
C LEU A 782 21.37 6.41 -25.84
N VAL A 783 21.15 5.77 -24.69
CA VAL A 783 20.70 6.43 -23.45
C VAL A 783 21.78 7.36 -22.90
N VAL A 784 23.05 6.91 -22.85
CA VAL A 784 24.21 7.73 -22.44
C VAL A 784 24.27 8.99 -23.28
N GLY A 785 24.27 8.86 -24.62
CA GLY A 785 24.39 10.02 -25.48
C GLY A 785 23.24 11.01 -25.31
N ARG A 786 22.02 10.52 -25.05
CA ARG A 786 20.89 11.40 -24.73
C ARG A 786 20.96 12.03 -23.34
N ALA A 787 21.54 11.34 -22.37
CA ALA A 787 21.73 11.89 -21.04
C ALA A 787 22.80 12.99 -21.06
N GLU A 788 23.91 12.79 -21.79
CA GLU A 788 24.93 13.81 -22.04
C GLU A 788 24.36 15.02 -22.80
N GLU A 789 23.54 14.78 -23.82
CA GLU A 789 22.80 15.84 -24.54
C GLU A 789 21.93 16.65 -23.57
N ALA A 790 21.17 15.99 -22.70
CA ALA A 790 20.33 16.67 -21.71
C ALA A 790 21.15 17.42 -20.63
N LEU A 791 22.41 17.03 -20.39
CA LEU A 791 23.33 17.71 -19.49
C LEU A 791 24.13 18.84 -20.19
N GLY A 792 23.98 18.99 -21.52
CA GLY A 792 24.63 20.02 -22.31
C GLY A 792 26.03 19.66 -22.84
N ASP A 793 26.47 18.40 -22.73
CA ASP A 793 27.75 17.94 -23.30
C ASP A 793 27.53 17.25 -24.66
N THR A 794 27.34 18.08 -25.68
CA THR A 794 27.12 17.63 -27.06
C THR A 794 28.29 16.79 -27.60
N SER A 795 29.52 17.05 -27.16
CA SER A 795 30.70 16.33 -27.64
C SER A 795 30.69 14.88 -27.14
N ARG A 796 30.42 14.67 -25.85
CA ARG A 796 30.26 13.33 -25.28
C ARG A 796 29.01 12.63 -25.82
N ALA A 797 27.92 13.36 -26.06
CA ALA A 797 26.72 12.82 -26.70
C ALA A 797 27.01 12.22 -28.08
N ILE A 798 27.70 12.97 -28.95
CA ILE A 798 28.10 12.52 -30.29
C ILE A 798 29.04 11.32 -30.19
N ALA A 799 30.01 11.34 -29.28
CA ALA A 799 30.93 10.22 -29.09
C ALA A 799 30.19 8.93 -28.69
N ALA A 800 29.23 9.02 -27.75
CA ALA A 800 28.42 7.88 -27.33
C ALA A 800 27.53 7.35 -28.46
N TRP A 801 26.88 8.21 -29.24
CA TRP A 801 26.08 7.78 -30.38
C TRP A 801 26.92 7.19 -31.52
N GLN A 802 28.15 7.67 -31.73
CA GLN A 802 29.08 7.06 -32.69
C GLN A 802 29.49 5.66 -32.23
N GLN A 803 29.81 5.48 -30.95
CA GLN A 803 30.07 4.14 -30.40
C GLN A 803 28.83 3.23 -30.52
N ALA A 804 27.63 3.75 -30.27
CA ALA A 804 26.39 2.99 -30.47
C ALA A 804 26.22 2.56 -31.94
N LEU A 805 26.53 3.46 -32.88
CA LEU A 805 26.50 3.17 -34.31
C LEU A 805 27.52 2.08 -34.69
N ASP A 806 28.73 2.15 -34.14
CA ASP A 806 29.79 1.18 -34.44
C ASP A 806 29.41 -0.22 -33.91
N VAL A 807 28.92 -0.31 -32.65
CA VAL A 807 28.42 -1.55 -32.04
C VAL A 807 27.25 -2.12 -32.85
N ALA A 808 26.24 -1.30 -33.16
CA ALA A 808 25.08 -1.74 -33.91
C ALA A 808 25.42 -2.14 -35.36
N THR A 809 26.44 -1.53 -35.97
CA THR A 809 26.91 -1.90 -37.30
C THR A 809 27.66 -3.22 -37.28
N ALA A 810 28.56 -3.42 -36.32
CA ALA A 810 29.33 -4.66 -36.17
C ALA A 810 28.44 -5.87 -35.86
N ALA A 811 27.36 -5.67 -35.09
CA ALA A 811 26.40 -6.70 -34.73
C ALA A 811 25.16 -6.77 -35.63
N GLU A 812 25.13 -6.03 -36.74
CA GLU A 812 24.02 -5.99 -37.72
C GLU A 812 22.64 -5.64 -37.13
N LEU A 813 22.61 -4.80 -36.09
CA LEU A 813 21.43 -4.38 -35.36
C LEU A 813 20.73 -3.21 -36.06
N ALA A 814 19.81 -3.51 -36.97
CA ALA A 814 19.17 -2.49 -37.82
C ALA A 814 18.42 -1.37 -37.05
N PRO A 815 17.58 -1.64 -36.02
CA PRO A 815 16.87 -0.60 -35.29
C PRO A 815 17.81 0.37 -34.55
N GLU A 816 18.78 -0.18 -33.82
CA GLU A 816 19.75 0.58 -33.02
C GLU A 816 20.68 1.38 -33.94
N ARG A 817 21.13 0.77 -35.05
CA ARG A 817 21.95 1.43 -36.07
C ARG A 817 21.22 2.64 -36.67
N ALA A 818 19.96 2.47 -37.04
CA ALA A 818 19.16 3.56 -37.60
C ALA A 818 18.88 4.67 -36.57
N ASN A 819 18.66 4.31 -35.30
CA ASN A 819 18.47 5.29 -34.22
C ASN A 819 19.75 6.10 -33.98
N ALA A 820 20.92 5.45 -33.91
CA ALA A 820 22.20 6.11 -33.77
C ALA A 820 22.49 7.05 -34.96
N MET A 821 22.26 6.60 -36.19
CA MET A 821 22.38 7.44 -37.40
C MET A 821 21.45 8.66 -37.34
N ARG A 822 20.20 8.50 -36.90
CA ARG A 822 19.26 9.63 -36.72
C ARG A 822 19.73 10.61 -35.65
N ARG A 823 20.29 10.14 -34.54
CA ARG A 823 20.79 11.03 -33.47
C ARG A 823 21.98 11.84 -33.96
N LEU A 824 22.96 11.18 -34.55
CA LEU A 824 24.12 11.82 -35.18
C LEU A 824 23.71 12.77 -36.31
N GLY A 825 22.72 12.39 -37.13
CA GLY A 825 22.21 13.26 -38.19
C GLY A 825 21.53 14.53 -37.66
N MET A 826 20.87 14.47 -36.50
CA MET A 826 20.32 15.68 -35.86
C MET A 826 21.44 16.57 -35.29
N ALA A 827 22.47 15.97 -34.71
CA ALA A 827 23.67 16.71 -34.30
C ALA A 827 24.38 17.38 -35.50
N ASP A 828 24.51 16.67 -36.63
CA ASP A 828 25.01 17.24 -37.89
C ASP A 828 24.13 18.40 -38.38
N PHE A 829 22.81 18.29 -38.25
CA PHE A 829 21.87 19.34 -38.64
C PHE A 829 22.07 20.61 -37.80
N LEU A 830 22.04 20.48 -36.47
CA LEU A 830 22.21 21.60 -35.54
C LEU A 830 23.59 22.28 -35.69
N ALA A 831 24.62 21.51 -36.06
CA ALA A 831 25.97 22.01 -36.37
C ALA A 831 26.11 22.57 -37.82
N GLY A 832 25.00 22.75 -38.56
CA GLY A 832 25.01 23.31 -39.92
C GLY A 832 25.51 22.38 -41.02
N LYS A 833 25.86 21.13 -40.71
CA LYS A 833 26.41 20.13 -41.65
C LYS A 833 25.30 19.42 -42.44
N LEU A 834 24.48 20.19 -43.15
CA LEU A 834 23.25 19.71 -43.81
C LEU A 834 23.47 18.50 -44.74
N SER A 835 24.58 18.44 -45.46
CA SER A 835 24.89 17.30 -46.35
C SER A 835 25.17 16.01 -45.56
N GLN A 836 25.85 16.09 -44.42
CA GLN A 836 26.12 14.94 -43.54
C GLN A 836 24.83 14.49 -42.86
N ALA A 837 24.03 15.44 -42.35
CA ALA A 837 22.71 15.18 -41.79
C ALA A 837 21.78 14.47 -42.79
N SER A 838 21.68 14.99 -44.01
CA SER A 838 20.90 14.38 -45.10
C SER A 838 21.32 12.95 -45.38
N SER A 839 22.64 12.70 -45.43
CA SER A 839 23.20 11.38 -45.68
C SER A 839 22.88 10.40 -44.55
N ARG A 840 23.11 10.78 -43.28
CA ARG A 840 22.79 9.93 -42.12
C ARG A 840 21.28 9.64 -41.99
N PHE A 841 20.39 10.60 -42.29
CA PHE A 841 18.94 10.36 -42.30
C PHE A 841 18.50 9.44 -43.45
N ALA A 842 19.01 9.65 -44.66
CA ALA A 842 18.71 8.78 -45.80
C ALA A 842 19.23 7.35 -45.57
N ALA A 843 20.43 7.21 -45.02
CA ALA A 843 21.00 5.92 -44.63
C ALA A 843 20.12 5.22 -43.57
N ALA A 844 19.73 5.92 -42.51
CA ALA A 844 18.82 5.38 -41.49
C ALA A 844 17.49 4.89 -42.08
N TYR A 845 16.94 5.63 -43.04
CA TYR A 845 15.74 5.23 -43.76
C TYR A 845 15.96 3.94 -44.59
N GLN A 846 17.08 3.82 -45.30
CA GLN A 846 17.39 2.60 -46.07
C GLN A 846 17.60 1.38 -45.15
N VAL A 847 18.27 1.57 -44.00
CA VAL A 847 18.47 0.50 -43.01
C VAL A 847 17.12 -0.01 -42.48
N THR A 848 16.22 0.89 -42.10
CA THR A 848 14.90 0.54 -41.57
C THR A 848 13.95 0.01 -42.64
N LEU A 849 14.11 0.45 -43.89
CA LEU A 849 13.40 -0.10 -45.04
C LEU A 849 13.80 -1.54 -45.32
N ALA A 850 15.11 -1.83 -45.36
CA ALA A 850 15.63 -3.18 -45.57
C ALA A 850 15.24 -4.14 -44.44
N ALA A 851 15.17 -3.66 -43.20
CA ALA A 851 14.77 -4.45 -42.03
C ALA A 851 13.25 -4.61 -41.85
N GLY A 852 12.43 -3.93 -42.67
CA GLY A 852 10.98 -3.91 -42.48
C GLY A 852 10.50 -3.15 -41.22
N ASP A 853 11.38 -2.38 -40.57
CA ASP A 853 11.05 -1.57 -39.40
C ASP A 853 10.27 -0.31 -39.80
N ARG A 854 8.94 -0.43 -39.79
CA ARG A 854 8.04 0.68 -40.16
C ARG A 854 8.11 1.86 -39.20
N HIS A 855 8.40 1.61 -37.92
CA HIS A 855 8.54 2.67 -36.92
C HIS A 855 9.81 3.48 -37.18
N GLY A 856 10.94 2.81 -37.38
CA GLY A 856 12.20 3.45 -37.77
C GLY A 856 12.10 4.22 -39.09
N GLN A 857 11.38 3.68 -40.08
CA GLN A 857 11.13 4.37 -41.36
C GLN A 857 10.41 5.71 -41.15
N ALA A 858 9.36 5.74 -40.34
CA ALA A 858 8.56 6.94 -40.09
C ALA A 858 9.41 8.05 -39.45
N TRP A 859 10.20 7.68 -38.45
CA TRP A 859 11.12 8.57 -37.75
C TRP A 859 12.25 9.07 -38.65
N ALA A 860 12.85 8.23 -39.51
CA ALA A 860 13.90 8.66 -40.42
C ALA A 860 13.40 9.69 -41.44
N LEU A 861 12.18 9.48 -41.98
CA LEU A 861 11.53 10.42 -42.91
C LEU A 861 11.20 11.77 -42.25
N GLN A 862 10.69 11.74 -41.02
CA GLN A 862 10.39 12.97 -40.28
C GLN A 862 11.67 13.78 -39.97
N ASN A 863 12.80 13.13 -39.68
CA ASN A 863 14.07 13.83 -39.52
C ASN A 863 14.60 14.41 -40.84
N LEU A 864 14.46 13.67 -41.96
CA LEU A 864 14.90 14.14 -43.28
C LEU A 864 14.19 15.43 -43.70
N ALA A 865 12.93 15.61 -43.28
CA ALA A 865 12.13 16.80 -43.56
C ALA A 865 12.79 18.10 -43.07
N TRP A 866 13.55 18.08 -41.97
CA TRP A 866 14.27 19.27 -41.48
C TRP A 866 15.30 19.78 -42.49
N VAL A 867 16.03 18.86 -43.12
CA VAL A 867 17.07 19.21 -44.10
C VAL A 867 16.45 19.65 -45.43
N THR A 868 15.43 18.92 -45.92
CA THR A 868 14.76 19.29 -47.18
C THR A 868 14.08 20.65 -47.06
N THR A 869 13.43 20.93 -45.93
CA THR A 869 12.81 22.24 -45.67
C THR A 869 13.85 23.35 -45.66
N THR A 870 14.97 23.14 -44.96
CA THR A 870 16.04 24.15 -44.84
C THR A 870 16.69 24.49 -46.19
N ARG A 871 16.76 23.51 -47.11
CA ARG A 871 17.25 23.74 -48.48
C ARG A 871 16.22 24.40 -49.40
N GLY A 872 14.98 24.57 -48.96
CA GLY A 872 13.87 25.08 -49.78
C GLY A 872 13.18 24.02 -50.64
N ASP A 873 13.41 22.73 -50.42
CA ASP A 873 12.70 21.64 -51.11
C ASP A 873 11.35 21.35 -50.42
N PHE A 874 10.39 22.25 -50.61
CA PHE A 874 9.07 22.11 -49.99
C PHE A 874 8.27 20.93 -50.56
N ALA A 875 8.43 20.62 -51.84
CA ALA A 875 7.75 19.49 -52.48
C ALA A 875 8.26 18.14 -51.94
N GLY A 876 9.59 17.97 -51.85
CA GLY A 876 10.20 16.81 -51.22
C GLY A 876 9.85 16.69 -49.74
N THR A 877 9.80 17.83 -49.03
CA THR A 877 9.35 17.89 -47.63
C THR A 877 7.93 17.36 -47.45
N ASP A 878 6.98 17.81 -48.27
CA ASP A 878 5.59 17.33 -48.21
C ASP A 878 5.49 15.83 -48.52
N ALA A 879 6.29 15.34 -49.47
CA ALA A 879 6.34 13.92 -49.80
C ALA A 879 6.84 13.04 -48.63
N VAL A 880 7.93 13.44 -47.96
CA VAL A 880 8.49 12.67 -46.84
C VAL A 880 7.59 12.75 -45.60
N LEU A 881 7.05 13.93 -45.27
CA LEU A 881 6.13 14.11 -44.15
C LEU A 881 4.82 13.35 -44.36
N GLY A 882 4.26 13.37 -45.58
CA GLY A 882 3.06 12.62 -45.92
C GLY A 882 3.24 11.10 -45.85
N ARG A 883 4.45 10.60 -46.13
CA ARG A 883 4.78 9.17 -45.94
C ARG A 883 4.97 8.82 -44.47
N ALA A 884 5.65 9.67 -43.69
CA ALA A 884 5.78 9.51 -42.24
C ALA A 884 4.41 9.53 -41.54
N ALA A 885 3.51 10.43 -41.96
CA ALA A 885 2.13 10.52 -41.45
C ALA A 885 1.38 9.20 -41.57
N ARG A 886 1.44 8.57 -42.75
CA ARG A 886 0.79 7.29 -43.00
C ARG A 886 1.37 6.18 -42.13
N LEU A 887 2.69 6.11 -42.00
CA LEU A 887 3.34 5.10 -41.16
C LEU A 887 2.96 5.24 -39.68
N PHE A 888 3.05 6.46 -39.10
CA PHE A 888 2.60 6.68 -37.73
C PHE A 888 1.09 6.47 -37.55
N ALA A 889 0.31 6.67 -38.62
CA ALA A 889 -1.12 6.39 -38.59
C ALA A 889 -1.40 4.89 -38.44
N GLU A 890 -0.78 4.08 -39.31
CA GLU A 890 -0.92 2.61 -39.33
C GLU A 890 -0.38 1.94 -38.06
N LEU A 891 0.69 2.49 -37.47
CA LEU A 891 1.26 1.98 -36.22
C LEU A 891 0.43 2.34 -34.97
N GLY A 892 -0.53 3.28 -35.09
CA GLY A 892 -1.25 3.80 -33.94
C GLY A 892 -0.37 4.55 -32.95
N ASP A 893 0.74 5.16 -33.39
CA ASP A 893 1.74 5.82 -32.53
C ASP A 893 1.34 7.28 -32.24
N PRO A 894 0.84 7.61 -31.02
CA PRO A 894 0.42 8.96 -30.69
C PRO A 894 1.61 9.92 -30.50
N VAL A 895 2.78 9.40 -30.12
CA VAL A 895 3.99 10.19 -29.89
C VAL A 895 4.55 10.63 -31.23
N GLY A 896 4.75 9.68 -32.15
CA GLY A 896 5.23 9.97 -33.51
C GLY A 896 4.30 10.93 -34.27
N ARG A 897 2.98 10.76 -34.17
CA ARG A 897 2.01 11.70 -34.76
C ARG A 897 2.13 13.12 -34.20
N SER A 898 2.41 13.26 -32.91
CA SER A 898 2.59 14.58 -32.28
C SER A 898 3.88 15.23 -32.80
N TRP A 899 5.01 14.53 -32.78
CA TRP A 899 6.28 15.01 -33.32
C TRP A 899 6.20 15.42 -34.80
N LEU A 900 5.48 14.64 -35.61
CA LEU A 900 5.26 14.96 -37.01
C LEU A 900 4.53 16.30 -37.20
N ARG A 901 3.54 16.62 -36.35
CA ARG A 901 2.87 17.92 -36.40
C ARG A 901 3.85 19.05 -36.11
N GLY A 902 4.76 18.85 -35.16
CA GLY A 902 5.81 19.83 -34.84
C GLY A 902 6.72 20.13 -36.04
N THR A 903 7.26 19.10 -36.68
CA THR A 903 8.09 19.26 -37.89
C THR A 903 7.31 19.85 -39.07
N THR A 904 6.03 19.48 -39.20
CA THR A 904 5.16 20.05 -40.22
C THR A 904 4.93 21.53 -39.97
N ALA A 905 4.73 21.96 -38.72
CA ALA A 905 4.57 23.38 -38.39
C ALA A 905 5.80 24.20 -38.79
N PHE A 906 7.00 23.71 -38.50
CA PHE A 906 8.25 24.32 -38.95
C PHE A 906 8.34 24.41 -40.48
N ALA A 907 7.99 23.33 -41.19
CA ALA A 907 7.95 23.33 -42.65
C ALA A 907 6.92 24.31 -43.23
N ARG A 908 5.73 24.43 -42.62
CA ARG A 908 4.68 25.39 -43.02
C ARG A 908 5.11 26.83 -42.79
N LEU A 909 5.84 27.10 -41.72
CA LEU A 909 6.39 28.43 -41.45
C LEU A 909 7.35 28.83 -42.56
N LEU A 910 8.35 28.00 -42.84
CA LEU A 910 9.37 28.30 -43.84
C LEU A 910 8.77 28.40 -45.25
N ALA A 911 7.68 27.68 -45.55
CA ALA A 911 6.97 27.79 -46.83
C ALA A 911 6.00 28.99 -46.94
N GLY A 912 5.82 29.77 -45.86
CA GLY A 912 4.92 30.94 -45.84
C GLY A 912 3.44 30.64 -45.56
N ARG A 913 3.09 29.45 -45.05
CA ARG A 913 1.72 29.11 -44.59
C ARG A 913 1.60 29.25 -43.08
N LEU A 914 1.52 30.51 -42.66
CA LEU A 914 1.59 30.98 -41.29
C LEU A 914 0.42 30.47 -40.44
N HIS A 915 -0.82 30.53 -40.93
CA HIS A 915 -2.01 30.03 -40.21
C HIS A 915 -1.93 28.52 -39.95
N GLU A 916 -1.51 27.75 -40.96
CA GLU A 916 -1.35 26.30 -40.82
C GLU A 916 -0.23 25.98 -39.81
N SER A 917 0.89 26.70 -39.90
CA SER A 917 2.02 26.59 -38.97
C SER A 917 1.60 26.87 -37.52
N ARG A 918 0.99 28.03 -37.27
CA ARG A 918 0.54 28.46 -35.93
C ARG A 918 -0.43 27.47 -35.31
N ARG A 919 -1.39 26.97 -36.09
CA ARG A 919 -2.36 25.95 -35.64
C ARG A 919 -1.65 24.66 -35.23
N LEU A 920 -0.73 24.16 -36.05
CA LEU A 920 0.00 22.93 -35.77
C LEU A 920 0.92 23.06 -34.55
N ALA A 921 1.59 24.20 -34.40
CA ALA A 921 2.45 24.49 -33.24
C ALA A 921 1.64 24.47 -31.93
N ARG A 922 0.51 25.18 -31.87
CA ARG A 922 -0.38 25.22 -30.69
C ARG A 922 -0.92 23.85 -30.29
N ILE A 923 -1.17 22.96 -31.26
CA ILE A 923 -1.60 21.58 -30.98
C ILE A 923 -0.46 20.76 -30.36
N PHE A 924 0.80 21.04 -30.71
CA PHE A 924 1.96 20.30 -30.22
C PHE A 924 2.39 20.71 -28.81
N LEU A 925 2.35 22.01 -28.47
CA LEU A 925 2.91 22.53 -27.22
C LEU A 925 2.44 21.77 -25.96
N PRO A 926 1.13 21.50 -25.73
CA PRO A 926 0.69 20.76 -24.53
C PRO A 926 1.18 19.30 -24.48
N PHE A 927 1.52 18.71 -25.63
CA PHE A 927 2.17 17.40 -25.66
C PHE A 927 3.63 17.53 -25.28
N GLY A 928 4.38 18.44 -25.92
CA GLY A 928 5.81 18.68 -25.66
C GLY A 928 6.09 19.00 -24.20
N ASP A 929 5.28 19.87 -23.59
CA ASP A 929 5.39 20.25 -22.17
C ASP A 929 5.21 19.03 -21.24
N ARG A 930 4.29 18.11 -21.57
CA ARG A 930 4.05 16.89 -20.77
C ARG A 930 5.15 15.84 -20.88
N VAL A 931 5.78 15.72 -22.06
CA VAL A 931 6.82 14.70 -22.29
C VAL A 931 8.24 15.18 -21.97
N GLY A 932 8.39 16.43 -21.53
CA GLY A 932 9.68 17.01 -21.14
C GLY A 932 10.64 17.26 -22.30
N GLU A 933 10.14 17.44 -23.52
CA GLU A 933 10.96 17.63 -24.72
C GLU A 933 11.27 19.13 -24.92
N GLY A 934 12.12 19.69 -24.03
CA GLY A 934 12.37 21.13 -23.93
C GLY A 934 12.83 21.78 -25.23
N TRP A 935 13.70 21.12 -26.00
CA TRP A 935 14.16 21.61 -27.31
C TRP A 935 13.00 21.75 -28.32
N ALA A 936 12.10 20.76 -28.37
CA ALA A 936 10.97 20.78 -29.28
C ALA A 936 9.93 21.83 -28.87
N VAL A 937 9.68 21.98 -27.57
CA VAL A 937 8.81 23.04 -27.03
C VAL A 937 9.36 24.41 -27.41
N GLY A 938 10.64 24.68 -27.13
CA GLY A 938 11.29 25.96 -27.49
C GLY A 938 11.20 26.26 -28.99
N THR A 939 11.47 25.25 -29.84
CA THR A 939 11.38 25.40 -31.29
C THR A 939 9.97 25.73 -31.75
N LEU A 940 8.96 25.04 -31.21
CA LEU A 940 7.58 25.25 -31.63
C LEU A 940 6.98 26.55 -31.07
N ARG A 941 7.44 27.03 -29.91
CA ARG A 941 7.13 28.38 -29.43
C ARG A 941 7.74 29.45 -30.35
N ALA A 942 9.00 29.29 -30.77
CA ALA A 942 9.62 30.21 -31.72
C ALA A 942 8.89 30.21 -33.07
N VAL A 943 8.49 29.04 -33.58
CA VAL A 943 7.69 28.90 -34.81
C VAL A 943 6.33 29.58 -34.68
N GLU A 944 5.63 29.38 -33.56
CA GLU A 944 4.33 29.99 -33.28
C GLU A 944 4.45 31.52 -33.20
N ALA A 945 5.43 32.01 -32.45
CA ALA A 945 5.70 33.43 -32.29
C ALA A 945 6.07 34.11 -33.61
N TYR A 946 6.88 33.48 -34.46
CA TYR A 946 7.20 34.02 -35.78
C TYR A 946 5.95 34.09 -36.66
N ALA A 947 5.15 33.02 -36.70
CA ALA A 947 3.91 33.03 -37.47
C ALA A 947 2.92 34.09 -36.96
N ALA A 948 2.79 34.26 -35.65
CA ALA A 948 1.95 35.29 -35.04
C ALA A 948 2.44 36.70 -35.41
N ALA A 949 3.76 36.94 -35.37
CA ALA A 949 4.35 38.22 -35.72
C ALA A 949 4.07 38.62 -37.18
N GLU A 950 4.25 37.68 -38.13
CA GLU A 950 3.99 37.93 -39.55
C GLU A 950 2.49 38.10 -39.88
N LEU A 951 1.61 37.52 -39.05
CA LEU A 951 0.16 37.72 -39.10
C LEU A 951 -0.31 39.02 -38.42
N GLY A 952 0.59 39.76 -37.77
CA GLY A 952 0.31 41.06 -37.14
C GLY A 952 -0.08 41.01 -35.65
N ASP A 953 0.09 39.87 -34.98
CA ASP A 953 -0.15 39.68 -33.53
C ASP A 953 1.17 39.79 -32.75
N LEU A 954 1.75 41.00 -32.65
CA LEU A 954 3.12 41.21 -32.16
C LEU A 954 3.29 41.06 -30.64
N SER A 955 2.28 41.45 -29.86
CA SER A 955 2.30 41.42 -28.40
C SER A 955 2.33 39.99 -27.84
N GLU A 956 1.49 39.10 -28.38
CA GLU A 956 1.49 37.67 -28.08
C GLU A 956 2.81 37.03 -28.53
N ALA A 957 3.29 37.40 -29.71
CA ALA A 957 4.53 36.88 -30.27
C ALA A 957 5.77 37.20 -29.42
N ASP A 958 5.93 38.42 -28.89
CA ASP A 958 7.10 38.76 -28.06
C ASP A 958 7.14 37.93 -26.76
N ALA A 959 5.97 37.74 -26.13
CA ALA A 959 5.88 36.96 -24.90
C ALA A 959 6.31 35.50 -25.12
N GLU A 960 5.85 34.86 -26.20
CA GLU A 960 6.22 33.48 -26.52
C GLU A 960 7.67 33.37 -27.04
N ALA A 961 8.19 34.35 -27.79
CA ALA A 961 9.58 34.36 -28.23
C ALA A 961 10.57 34.49 -27.06
N ARG A 962 10.26 35.30 -26.03
CA ARG A 962 11.06 35.36 -24.78
C ARG A 962 11.02 34.06 -23.98
N ARG A 963 9.89 33.34 -24.01
CA ARG A 963 9.78 32.00 -23.40
C ARG A 963 10.63 30.99 -24.16
N ALA A 964 10.53 30.97 -25.49
CA ALA A 964 11.36 30.12 -26.34
C ALA A 964 12.86 30.31 -26.06
N TYR A 965 13.34 31.56 -25.95
CA TYR A 965 14.73 31.84 -25.61
C TYR A 965 15.15 31.23 -24.27
N ARG A 966 14.29 31.32 -23.24
CA ARG A 966 14.55 30.71 -21.92
C ARG A 966 14.54 29.19 -21.96
N ASP A 967 13.63 28.59 -22.73
CA ASP A 967 13.55 27.14 -22.89
C ASP A 967 14.84 26.61 -23.54
N PHE A 968 15.32 27.25 -24.61
CA PHE A 968 16.62 26.93 -25.21
C PHE A 968 17.80 27.23 -24.29
N ALA A 969 17.66 28.25 -23.45
CA ALA A 969 18.68 28.55 -22.46
C ALA A 969 18.87 27.43 -21.43
N ALA A 970 17.76 26.85 -20.96
CA ALA A 970 17.75 25.75 -20.01
C ALA A 970 18.41 24.47 -20.55
N VAL A 971 18.40 24.26 -21.87
CA VAL A 971 19.00 23.07 -22.52
C VAL A 971 20.33 23.37 -23.24
N SER A 972 20.92 24.54 -23.00
CA SER A 972 22.19 24.96 -23.61
C SER A 972 22.23 24.87 -25.14
N ASP A 973 21.09 25.13 -25.81
CA ASP A 973 21.01 25.07 -27.28
C ASP A 973 21.26 26.45 -27.92
N ASP A 974 22.47 26.61 -28.46
CA ASP A 974 22.89 27.84 -29.15
C ASP A 974 22.09 28.09 -30.44
N TRP A 975 21.73 27.04 -31.18
CA TRP A 975 20.95 27.20 -32.42
C TRP A 975 19.56 27.74 -32.12
N GLY A 976 18.86 27.15 -31.15
CA GLY A 976 17.54 27.57 -30.73
C GLY A 976 17.52 28.96 -30.11
N ARG A 977 18.53 29.31 -29.28
CA ARG A 977 18.69 30.69 -28.77
C ARG A 977 18.82 31.69 -29.91
N GLY A 978 19.63 31.39 -30.91
CA GLY A 978 19.76 32.19 -32.13
C GLY A 978 18.42 32.32 -32.87
N LEU A 979 17.69 31.22 -33.07
CA LEU A 979 16.38 31.24 -33.72
C LEU A 979 15.38 32.12 -32.97
N ALA A 980 15.32 32.02 -31.64
CA ALA A 980 14.46 32.86 -30.82
C ALA A 980 14.82 34.35 -30.93
N LEU A 981 16.11 34.69 -31.05
CA LEU A 981 16.55 36.07 -31.30
C LEU A 981 16.15 36.57 -32.68
N VAL A 982 16.22 35.72 -33.72
CA VAL A 982 15.68 36.07 -35.04
C VAL A 982 14.20 36.41 -34.97
N VAL A 983 13.41 35.60 -34.26
CA VAL A 983 11.97 35.84 -34.08
C VAL A 983 11.74 37.17 -33.36
N ARG A 984 12.48 37.43 -32.27
CA ARG A 984 12.39 38.70 -31.55
C ARG A 984 12.82 39.90 -32.40
N GLY A 985 13.83 39.75 -33.25
CA GLY A 985 14.25 40.77 -34.20
C GLY A 985 13.17 41.08 -35.25
N ALA A 986 12.49 40.06 -35.77
CA ALA A 986 11.35 40.23 -36.67
C ALA A 986 10.19 40.99 -35.99
N ILE A 987 9.90 40.66 -34.73
CA ILE A 987 8.90 41.35 -33.91
C ILE A 987 9.29 42.81 -33.67
N ALA A 988 10.54 43.07 -33.29
CA ALA A 988 11.06 44.43 -33.05
C ALA A 988 11.00 45.31 -34.31
N ARG A 989 11.34 44.79 -35.51
CA ARG A 989 11.08 45.55 -36.75
C ARG A 989 9.57 45.80 -36.92
N GLY A 990 8.73 44.79 -36.70
CA GLY A 990 7.28 44.93 -36.78
C GLY A 990 6.71 46.03 -35.88
N LEU A 991 7.27 46.18 -34.67
CA LEU A 991 6.93 47.23 -33.69
C LEU A 991 7.52 48.61 -34.04
N GLY A 992 8.31 48.74 -35.12
CA GLY A 992 8.94 50.00 -35.47
C GLY A 992 10.11 50.37 -34.56
N GLU A 993 10.80 49.38 -33.98
CA GLU A 993 11.97 49.55 -33.11
C GLU A 993 13.26 49.11 -33.84
N PRO A 994 13.74 49.85 -34.85
CA PRO A 994 14.81 49.37 -35.74
C PRO A 994 16.15 49.17 -35.02
N GLU A 995 16.47 49.97 -34.00
CA GLU A 995 17.70 49.79 -33.20
C GLU A 995 17.66 48.49 -32.40
N HIS A 996 16.54 48.24 -31.71
CA HIS A 996 16.37 47.00 -30.96
C HIS A 996 16.38 45.76 -31.87
N ALA A 997 15.77 45.88 -33.05
CA ALA A 997 15.81 44.82 -34.06
C ALA A 997 17.24 44.53 -34.56
N GLU A 998 18.02 45.58 -34.82
CA GLU A 998 19.42 45.46 -35.25
C GLU A 998 20.31 44.77 -34.20
N ASP A 999 20.16 45.15 -32.92
CA ASP A 999 20.88 44.51 -31.81
C ASP A 999 20.55 43.01 -31.72
N LEU A 1000 19.25 42.66 -31.68
CA LEU A 1000 18.81 41.28 -31.57
C LEU A 1000 19.27 40.40 -32.75
N LEU A 1001 19.23 40.95 -33.97
CA LEU A 1001 19.64 40.23 -35.17
C LEU A 1001 21.17 40.12 -35.27
N THR A 1002 21.91 41.09 -34.73
CA THR A 1002 23.36 41.01 -34.60
C THR A 1002 23.76 39.92 -33.60
N ASP A 1003 23.12 39.86 -32.44
CA ASP A 1003 23.30 38.76 -31.48
C ASP A 1003 22.97 37.40 -32.13
N ALA A 1004 21.87 37.33 -32.89
CA ALA A 1004 21.49 36.11 -33.61
C ALA A 1004 22.56 35.68 -34.64
N LEU A 1005 23.22 36.62 -35.31
CA LEU A 1005 24.34 36.35 -36.22
C LEU A 1005 25.58 35.82 -35.49
N GLU A 1006 25.83 36.22 -34.25
CA GLU A 1006 26.89 35.63 -33.44
C GLU A 1006 26.62 34.16 -33.12
N PHE A 1007 25.37 33.80 -32.79
CA PHE A 1007 24.95 32.41 -32.65
C PHE A 1007 25.05 31.65 -33.98
N ALA A 1008 24.67 32.27 -35.10
CA ALA A 1008 24.81 31.70 -36.43
C ALA A 1008 26.27 31.40 -36.79
N ALA A 1009 27.18 32.31 -36.45
CA ALA A 1009 28.62 32.15 -36.69
C ALA A 1009 29.22 31.03 -35.82
N ARG A 1010 28.81 30.91 -34.55
CA ARG A 1010 29.24 29.82 -33.66
C ARG A 1010 28.75 28.45 -34.13
N THR A 1011 27.49 28.36 -34.53
CA THR A 1011 26.87 27.09 -34.95
C THR A 1011 27.20 26.71 -36.40
N GLY A 1012 27.56 27.69 -37.24
CA GLY A 1012 27.74 27.50 -38.69
C GLY A 1012 26.44 27.16 -39.43
N HIS A 1013 25.27 27.42 -38.83
CA HIS A 1013 24.00 26.96 -39.39
C HIS A 1013 23.47 27.91 -40.48
N PRO A 1014 23.31 27.45 -41.74
CA PRO A 1014 23.01 28.33 -42.88
C PRO A 1014 21.62 28.96 -42.82
N LEU A 1015 20.61 28.25 -42.28
CA LEU A 1015 19.27 28.81 -42.09
C LEU A 1015 19.27 30.02 -41.16
N LEU A 1016 19.91 29.86 -39.99
CA LEU A 1016 19.94 30.88 -38.95
C LEU A 1016 20.69 32.13 -39.46
N LEU A 1017 21.83 31.91 -40.12
CA LEU A 1017 22.60 32.95 -40.78
C LEU A 1017 21.78 33.68 -41.86
N GLY A 1018 21.11 32.90 -42.72
CA GLY A 1018 20.29 33.45 -43.79
C GLY A 1018 19.13 34.28 -43.28
N MET A 1019 18.41 33.80 -42.27
CA MET A 1019 17.29 34.51 -41.66
C MET A 1019 17.75 35.80 -40.96
N ALA A 1020 18.74 35.69 -40.07
CA ALA A 1020 19.23 36.82 -39.28
C ALA A 1020 19.84 37.92 -40.18
N GLY A 1021 20.70 37.53 -41.13
CA GLY A 1021 21.35 38.47 -42.03
C GLY A 1021 20.38 39.14 -43.00
N THR A 1022 19.41 38.39 -43.55
CA THR A 1022 18.41 38.98 -44.45
C THR A 1022 17.52 39.97 -43.72
N LEU A 1023 17.03 39.63 -42.52
CA LEU A 1023 16.19 40.53 -41.73
C LEU A 1023 16.97 41.77 -41.27
N ARG A 1024 18.23 41.61 -40.85
CA ARG A 1024 19.07 42.73 -40.44
C ARG A 1024 19.31 43.69 -41.60
N GLY A 1025 19.57 43.17 -42.79
CA GLY A 1025 19.70 44.01 -43.97
C GLY A 1025 18.42 44.81 -44.29
N PHE A 1026 17.23 44.23 -44.12
CA PHE A 1026 15.99 44.99 -44.28
C PHE A 1026 15.80 46.07 -43.19
N VAL A 1027 16.26 45.82 -41.97
CA VAL A 1027 16.30 46.83 -40.89
C VAL A 1027 17.28 47.95 -41.25
N ALA A 1028 18.47 47.62 -41.78
CA ALA A 1028 19.44 48.60 -42.27
C ALA A 1028 18.85 49.48 -43.39
N LEU A 1029 18.11 48.89 -44.35
CA LEU A 1029 17.39 49.68 -45.37
C LEU A 1029 16.34 50.63 -44.77
N HIS A 1030 15.64 50.24 -43.70
CA HIS A 1030 14.70 51.13 -43.01
C HIS A 1030 15.39 52.29 -42.31
N ARG A 1031 16.63 52.08 -41.86
CA ARG A 1031 17.48 53.12 -41.26
C ARG A 1031 18.22 53.98 -42.28
N GLY A 1032 18.11 53.67 -43.57
CA GLY A 1032 18.82 54.36 -44.66
C GLY A 1032 20.25 53.89 -44.90
N ASP A 1033 20.70 52.83 -44.23
CA ASP A 1033 22.04 52.25 -44.42
C ASP A 1033 22.04 51.22 -45.56
N VAL A 1034 22.20 51.73 -46.79
CA VAL A 1034 22.19 50.93 -48.02
C VAL A 1034 23.44 50.05 -48.13
N GLU A 1035 24.59 50.52 -47.66
CA GLU A 1035 25.85 49.78 -47.74
C GLU A 1035 25.83 48.55 -46.83
N ALA A 1036 25.36 48.68 -45.60
CA ALA A 1036 25.21 47.56 -44.68
C ALA A 1036 24.21 46.52 -45.21
N ALA A 1037 23.09 46.96 -45.78
CA ALA A 1037 22.11 46.07 -46.38
C ALA A 1037 22.67 45.26 -47.57
N GLU A 1038 23.42 45.92 -48.46
CA GLU A 1038 24.09 45.24 -49.56
C GLU A 1038 25.14 44.23 -49.06
N ALA A 1039 25.95 44.63 -48.07
CA ALA A 1039 26.97 43.78 -47.48
C ALA A 1039 26.37 42.51 -46.86
N ASP A 1040 25.23 42.63 -46.16
CA ASP A 1040 24.54 41.51 -45.55
C ASP A 1040 23.90 40.58 -46.56
N ALA A 1041 23.26 41.11 -47.60
CA ALA A 1041 22.71 40.30 -48.68
C ALA A 1041 23.79 39.44 -49.35
N ARG A 1042 24.94 40.04 -49.67
CA ARG A 1042 26.09 39.33 -50.26
C ARG A 1042 26.67 38.30 -49.31
N ARG A 1043 26.84 38.66 -48.04
CA ARG A 1043 27.36 37.76 -47.01
C ARG A 1043 26.49 36.51 -46.86
N VAL A 1044 25.17 36.70 -46.80
CA VAL A 1044 24.21 35.59 -46.75
C VAL A 1044 24.36 34.71 -47.98
N MET A 1045 24.29 35.28 -49.19
CA MET A 1045 24.38 34.52 -50.44
C MET A 1045 25.68 33.70 -50.53
N ILE A 1046 26.82 34.30 -50.20
CA ILE A 1046 28.13 33.62 -50.21
C ILE A 1046 28.17 32.49 -49.19
N ALA A 1047 27.66 32.73 -47.97
CA ALA A 1047 27.76 31.77 -46.89
C ALA A 1047 26.80 30.59 -47.04
N VAL A 1048 25.65 30.76 -47.69
CA VAL A 1048 24.69 29.65 -47.90
C VAL A 1048 25.01 28.81 -49.14
N GLU A 1049 25.73 29.35 -50.13
CA GLU A 1049 26.07 28.68 -51.39
C GLU A 1049 26.64 27.25 -51.22
N PRO A 1050 27.61 26.99 -50.30
CA PRO A 1050 28.18 25.65 -50.11
C PRO A 1050 27.15 24.59 -49.68
N HIS A 1051 25.99 25.00 -49.19
CA HIS A 1051 24.93 24.11 -48.72
C HIS A 1051 23.92 23.73 -49.81
N ASN A 1052 24.14 24.19 -51.05
CA ASN A 1052 23.31 23.96 -52.23
C ASN A 1052 21.83 24.32 -51.99
N PRO A 1053 21.51 25.56 -51.59
CA PRO A 1053 20.13 26.00 -51.38
C PRO A 1053 19.39 26.03 -52.72
N LEU A 1054 18.14 25.54 -52.74
CA LEU A 1054 17.28 25.65 -53.91
C LEU A 1054 16.73 27.07 -54.06
N ALA A 1055 16.16 27.36 -55.24
CA ALA A 1055 15.63 28.69 -55.58
C ALA A 1055 14.76 29.32 -54.47
N PRO A 1056 13.83 28.60 -53.80
CA PRO A 1056 13.03 29.15 -52.70
C PRO A 1056 13.82 29.72 -51.52
N ALA A 1057 15.00 29.18 -51.22
CA ALA A 1057 15.85 29.64 -50.11
C ALA A 1057 16.71 30.86 -50.49
N GLN A 1058 16.82 31.19 -51.78
CA GLN A 1058 17.63 32.29 -52.29
C GLN A 1058 16.83 33.59 -52.52
N VAL A 1059 15.51 33.54 -52.40
CA VAL A 1059 14.60 34.66 -52.71
C VAL A 1059 14.85 35.87 -51.81
N GLY A 1060 14.75 35.69 -50.49
CA GLY A 1060 14.92 36.77 -49.50
C GLY A 1060 16.20 37.60 -49.68
N PRO A 1061 17.40 37.00 -49.65
CA PRO A 1061 18.65 37.77 -49.79
C PRO A 1061 18.81 38.41 -51.18
N ARG A 1062 18.26 37.81 -52.24
CA ARG A 1062 18.27 38.46 -53.57
C ARG A 1062 17.34 39.66 -53.64
N VAL A 1063 16.15 39.57 -53.03
CA VAL A 1063 15.24 40.71 -52.93
C VAL A 1063 15.88 41.82 -52.12
N LEU A 1064 16.53 41.49 -50.99
CA LEU A 1064 17.28 42.46 -50.21
C LEU A 1064 18.38 43.16 -51.04
N LEU A 1065 19.17 42.41 -51.80
CA LEU A 1065 20.20 42.97 -52.68
C LEU A 1065 19.62 43.89 -53.75
N ALA A 1066 18.49 43.50 -54.34
CA ALA A 1066 17.81 44.30 -55.34
C ALA A 1066 17.23 45.60 -54.75
N GLU A 1067 16.64 45.55 -53.56
CA GLU A 1067 16.15 46.74 -52.85
C GLU A 1067 17.30 47.68 -52.45
N ALA A 1068 18.44 47.15 -52.02
CA ALA A 1068 19.63 47.96 -51.76
C ALA A 1068 20.14 48.64 -53.04
N ARG A 1069 20.19 47.92 -54.16
CA ARG A 1069 20.56 48.49 -55.47
C ARG A 1069 19.59 49.57 -55.94
N LEU A 1070 18.30 49.33 -55.75
CA LEU A 1070 17.25 50.28 -56.07
C LEU A 1070 17.41 51.58 -55.27
N ARG A 1071 17.67 51.48 -53.96
CA ARG A 1071 17.94 52.63 -53.07
C ARG A 1071 19.25 53.35 -53.40
N ALA A 1072 20.23 52.65 -53.98
CA ALA A 1072 21.46 53.24 -54.49
C ALA A 1072 21.30 53.91 -55.89
N GLY A 1073 20.09 53.90 -56.47
CA GLY A 1073 19.80 54.49 -57.78
C GLY A 1073 20.10 53.58 -58.98
N ASP A 1074 20.39 52.29 -58.76
CA ASP A 1074 20.67 51.30 -59.81
C ASP A 1074 19.45 50.39 -60.08
N ALA A 1075 18.41 50.98 -60.69
CA ALA A 1075 17.17 50.28 -61.00
C ALA A 1075 17.36 49.14 -62.01
N ALA A 1076 18.25 49.31 -63.00
CA ALA A 1076 18.52 48.31 -64.03
C ALA A 1076 19.07 47.00 -63.43
N THR A 1077 20.03 47.09 -62.49
CA THR A 1077 20.54 45.91 -61.78
C THR A 1077 19.46 45.28 -60.90
N ALA A 1078 18.63 46.09 -60.22
CA ALA A 1078 17.53 45.58 -59.41
C ALA A 1078 16.52 44.77 -60.24
N VAL A 1079 16.14 45.27 -61.42
CA VAL A 1079 15.28 44.54 -62.39
C VAL A 1079 15.93 43.23 -62.81
N GLY A 1080 17.23 43.24 -63.14
CA GLY A 1080 17.97 42.04 -63.53
C GLY A 1080 18.05 40.97 -62.43
N LEU A 1081 18.18 41.38 -61.17
CA LEU A 1081 18.21 40.48 -60.02
C LEU A 1081 16.84 39.84 -59.73
N LEU A 1082 15.76 40.58 -59.94
CA LEU A 1082 14.39 40.18 -59.58
C LEU A 1082 13.64 39.46 -60.71
N ALA A 1083 13.97 39.71 -61.98
CA ALA A 1083 13.28 39.10 -63.12
C ALA A 1083 13.25 37.55 -63.08
N PRO A 1084 14.34 36.84 -62.73
CA PRO A 1084 14.30 35.38 -62.58
C PRO A 1084 13.37 34.93 -61.44
N ILE A 1085 13.34 35.69 -60.34
CA ILE A 1085 12.50 35.39 -59.16
C ILE A 1085 11.03 35.57 -59.48
N ALA A 1086 10.68 36.59 -60.28
CA ALA A 1086 9.30 36.91 -60.64
C ALA A 1086 8.66 35.85 -61.56
N SER A 1087 9.47 35.06 -62.26
CA SER A 1087 8.99 34.01 -63.16
C SER A 1087 8.48 32.75 -62.44
N ASP A 1088 8.88 32.53 -61.17
CA ASP A 1088 8.51 31.38 -60.35
C ASP A 1088 7.49 31.76 -59.27
N THR A 1089 6.41 30.99 -59.16
CA THR A 1089 5.31 31.21 -58.20
C THR A 1089 5.31 30.23 -57.03
N GLY A 1090 6.32 29.35 -56.92
CA GLY A 1090 6.47 28.41 -55.81
C GLY A 1090 6.72 29.08 -54.45
N GLY A 1091 6.66 28.32 -53.35
CA GLY A 1091 6.96 28.83 -52.01
C GLY A 1091 8.35 29.48 -51.89
N SER A 1092 8.58 30.26 -50.84
CA SER A 1092 9.85 30.96 -50.56
C SER A 1092 10.11 30.98 -49.07
N LEU A 1093 11.39 30.89 -48.68
CA LEU A 1093 11.82 30.77 -47.29
C LEU A 1093 11.58 32.08 -46.53
N LEU A 1094 10.54 32.09 -45.68
CA LEU A 1094 10.20 33.22 -44.77
C LEU A 1094 10.03 34.59 -45.43
N PHE A 1095 9.85 34.60 -46.74
CA PHE A 1095 9.69 35.80 -47.52
C PHE A 1095 8.59 35.57 -48.54
N SER A 1096 7.52 36.37 -48.49
CA SER A 1096 6.36 36.09 -49.32
C SER A 1096 6.63 36.39 -50.78
N ARG A 1097 6.03 35.56 -51.64
CA ARG A 1097 6.13 35.77 -53.10
C ARG A 1097 5.43 37.05 -53.54
N ARG A 1098 4.36 37.45 -52.83
CA ARG A 1098 3.75 38.76 -53.02
C ARG A 1098 4.80 39.86 -52.87
N GLN A 1099 5.55 39.88 -51.77
CA GLN A 1099 6.58 40.90 -51.55
C GLN A 1099 7.66 40.89 -52.65
N SER A 1100 8.09 39.71 -53.09
CA SER A 1100 9.10 39.60 -54.17
C SER A 1100 8.63 40.21 -55.49
N LEU A 1101 7.36 39.98 -55.86
CA LEU A 1101 6.75 40.56 -57.06
C LEU A 1101 6.50 42.06 -56.92
N VAL A 1102 6.14 42.51 -55.72
CA VAL A 1102 5.99 43.94 -55.40
C VAL A 1102 7.33 44.66 -55.55
N SER A 1103 8.43 44.09 -55.04
CA SER A 1103 9.79 44.61 -55.24
C SER A 1103 10.15 44.66 -56.73
N TYR A 1104 9.74 43.66 -57.52
CA TYR A 1104 9.99 43.68 -58.96
C TYR A 1104 9.21 44.79 -59.69
N ALA A 1105 7.93 44.97 -59.34
CA ALA A 1105 7.13 46.07 -59.87
C ALA A 1105 7.71 47.45 -59.46
N SER A 1106 8.21 47.57 -58.23
CA SER A 1106 8.90 48.78 -57.74
C SER A 1106 10.17 49.08 -58.54
N ALA A 1107 11.00 48.06 -58.81
CA ALA A 1107 12.20 48.20 -59.63
C ALA A 1107 11.88 48.59 -61.08
N LEU A 1108 10.86 47.99 -61.69
CA LEU A 1108 10.39 48.35 -63.03
C LEU A 1108 9.88 49.79 -63.11
N LEU A 1109 9.17 50.25 -62.08
CA LEU A 1109 8.71 51.64 -61.99
C LEU A 1109 9.89 52.61 -61.95
N ALA A 1110 10.92 52.31 -61.14
CA ALA A 1110 12.13 53.13 -61.04
C ALA A 1110 12.97 53.12 -62.34
N ASP A 1111 12.93 52.04 -63.10
CA ASP A 1111 13.55 51.92 -64.43
C ASP A 1111 12.74 52.62 -65.53
N GLY A 1112 11.62 53.30 -65.18
CA GLY A 1112 10.75 54.02 -66.11
C GLY A 1112 9.77 53.14 -66.90
N ARG A 1113 9.66 51.86 -66.57
CA ARG A 1113 8.81 50.87 -67.26
C ARG A 1113 7.42 50.77 -66.63
N ILE A 1114 6.65 51.85 -66.74
CA ILE A 1114 5.36 52.03 -66.03
C ILE A 1114 4.33 50.95 -66.38
N ASP A 1115 4.15 50.61 -67.66
CA ASP A 1115 3.16 49.61 -68.09
C ASP A 1115 3.48 48.20 -67.59
N ASP A 1116 4.77 47.85 -67.57
CA ASP A 1116 5.25 46.58 -67.02
C ASP A 1116 5.04 46.56 -65.50
N ALA A 1117 5.38 47.64 -64.81
CA ALA A 1117 5.16 47.79 -63.37
C ALA A 1117 3.67 47.64 -63.01
N ALA A 1118 2.76 48.22 -63.78
CA ALA A 1118 1.31 48.10 -63.62
C ALA A 1118 0.81 46.66 -63.81
N THR A 1119 1.39 45.93 -64.75
CA THR A 1119 1.06 44.51 -64.98
C THR A 1119 1.54 43.65 -63.82
N TRP A 1120 2.77 43.84 -63.37
CA TRP A 1120 3.37 43.03 -62.32
C TRP A 1120 2.80 43.32 -60.93
N ILE A 1121 2.43 44.56 -60.61
CA ILE A 1121 1.80 44.87 -59.32
C ILE A 1121 0.38 44.27 -59.21
N ARG A 1122 -0.39 44.25 -60.29
CA ARG A 1122 -1.69 43.55 -60.33
C ARG A 1122 -1.51 42.05 -60.08
N ARG A 1123 -0.55 41.44 -60.79
CA ARG A 1123 -0.21 40.03 -60.58
C ARG A 1123 0.25 39.76 -59.15
N ALA A 1124 1.03 40.66 -58.54
CA ALA A 1124 1.49 40.51 -57.16
C ALA A 1124 0.32 40.45 -56.17
N ARG A 1125 -0.74 41.26 -56.37
CA ARG A 1125 -1.94 41.25 -55.51
C ARG A 1125 -2.76 39.97 -55.63
N GLU A 1126 -2.74 39.33 -56.79
CA GLU A 1126 -3.40 38.04 -57.01
C GLU A 1126 -2.65 36.86 -56.38
N VAL A 1127 -1.36 37.04 -56.04
CA VAL A 1127 -0.58 36.00 -55.35
C VAL A 1127 -1.05 35.87 -53.89
N PRO A 1128 -1.47 34.67 -53.46
CA PRO A 1128 -1.84 34.43 -52.08
C PRO A 1128 -0.60 34.54 -51.19
N ALA A 1129 -0.70 35.43 -50.20
CA ALA A 1129 0.26 35.57 -49.11
C ALA A 1129 -0.52 35.91 -47.83
N GLU A 1130 -0.11 35.28 -46.73
CA GLU A 1130 -0.76 35.42 -45.43
C GLU A 1130 -0.15 36.54 -44.59
N ASP A 1131 1.05 37.02 -44.93
CA ASP A 1131 1.71 38.09 -44.17
C ASP A 1131 1.08 39.47 -44.44
N VAL A 1132 0.95 40.25 -43.38
CA VAL A 1132 0.31 41.58 -43.41
C VAL A 1132 1.16 42.58 -44.21
N ARG A 1133 2.47 42.53 -43.97
CA ARG A 1133 3.47 43.48 -44.48
C ARG A 1133 3.46 43.58 -46.00
N SER A 1134 3.45 42.44 -46.71
CA SER A 1134 3.44 42.40 -48.16
C SER A 1134 2.15 42.97 -48.76
N GLY A 1135 1.03 42.90 -48.04
CA GLY A 1135 -0.23 43.54 -48.42
C GLY A 1135 -0.13 45.07 -48.39
N VAL A 1136 0.42 45.61 -47.30
CA VAL A 1136 0.64 47.06 -47.16
C VAL A 1136 1.57 47.58 -48.26
N ILE A 1137 2.74 46.93 -48.44
CA ILE A 1137 3.72 47.36 -49.45
C ILE A 1137 3.14 47.23 -50.87
N ALA A 1138 2.33 46.20 -51.16
CA ALA A 1138 1.66 46.05 -52.45
C ALA A 1138 0.71 47.23 -52.75
N ALA A 1139 -0.08 47.65 -51.76
CA ALA A 1139 -0.98 48.79 -51.91
C ALA A 1139 -0.20 50.11 -52.11
N MET A 1140 0.89 50.30 -51.37
CA MET A 1140 1.77 51.47 -51.54
C MET A 1140 2.41 51.53 -52.93
N VAL A 1141 2.96 50.41 -53.43
CA VAL A 1141 3.55 50.37 -54.77
C VAL A 1141 2.49 50.55 -55.85
N LEU A 1142 1.29 49.98 -55.69
CA LEU A 1142 0.18 50.21 -56.60
C LEU A 1142 -0.20 51.69 -56.66
N ALA A 1143 -0.25 52.39 -55.52
CA ALA A 1143 -0.52 53.81 -55.48
C ALA A 1143 0.51 54.62 -56.29
N ARG A 1144 1.80 54.30 -56.14
CA ARG A 1144 2.89 54.94 -56.91
C ARG A 1144 2.82 54.64 -58.39
N VAL A 1145 2.54 53.40 -58.77
CA VAL A 1145 2.40 52.99 -60.18
C VAL A 1145 1.21 53.70 -60.83
N ASN A 1146 0.05 53.77 -60.15
CA ASN A 1146 -1.12 54.49 -60.65
C ASN A 1146 -0.85 55.98 -60.80
N ALA A 1147 -0.14 56.60 -59.83
CA ALA A 1147 0.24 58.01 -59.92
C ALA A 1147 1.16 58.27 -61.12
N ALA A 1148 2.18 57.43 -61.34
CA ALA A 1148 3.08 57.52 -62.48
C ALA A 1148 2.37 57.29 -63.83
N ALA A 1149 1.32 56.45 -63.85
CA ALA A 1149 0.48 56.23 -65.02
C ALA A 1149 -0.58 57.34 -65.25
N GLY A 1150 -0.62 58.39 -64.42
CA GLY A 1150 -1.59 59.49 -64.51
C GLY A 1150 -2.98 59.18 -63.92
N ALA A 1151 -3.16 58.01 -63.30
CA ALA A 1151 -4.41 57.54 -62.68
C ALA A 1151 -4.51 57.98 -61.21
N MET A 1152 -4.59 59.30 -60.97
CA MET A 1152 -4.50 59.88 -59.61
C MET A 1152 -5.65 59.48 -58.68
N ALA A 1153 -6.85 59.20 -59.20
CA ALA A 1153 -7.97 58.76 -58.37
C ALA A 1153 -7.71 57.35 -57.81
N GLU A 1154 -7.29 56.43 -58.68
CA GLU A 1154 -6.90 55.06 -58.33
C GLU A 1154 -5.65 55.04 -57.44
N ALA A 1155 -4.73 56.00 -57.61
CA ALA A 1155 -3.56 56.17 -56.75
C ALA A 1155 -3.96 56.50 -55.31
N ARG A 1156 -4.89 57.45 -55.12
CA ARG A 1156 -5.40 57.83 -53.78
C ARG A 1156 -6.15 56.68 -53.11
N VAL A 1157 -7.00 55.95 -53.84
CA VAL A 1157 -7.69 54.76 -53.32
C VAL A 1157 -6.69 53.70 -52.84
N ALA A 1158 -5.65 53.43 -53.63
CA ALA A 1158 -4.62 52.46 -53.24
C ALA A 1158 -3.78 52.93 -52.03
N ALA A 1159 -3.54 54.24 -51.88
CA ALA A 1159 -2.86 54.80 -50.71
C ALA A 1159 -3.72 54.73 -49.43
N GLU A 1160 -5.03 54.98 -49.54
CA GLU A 1160 -5.97 54.76 -48.44
C GLU A 1160 -6.06 53.28 -48.04
N GLU A 1161 -6.09 52.37 -49.03
CA GLU A 1161 -6.01 50.92 -48.79
C GLU A 1161 -4.74 50.55 -48.01
N ALA A 1162 -3.58 51.12 -48.36
CA ALA A 1162 -2.32 50.88 -47.66
C ALA A 1162 -2.39 51.31 -46.18
N VAL A 1163 -2.93 52.50 -45.89
CA VAL A 1163 -3.11 52.99 -44.51
C VAL A 1163 -4.08 52.09 -43.74
N LEU A 1164 -5.21 51.71 -44.36
CA LEU A 1164 -6.19 50.83 -43.73
C LEU A 1164 -5.59 49.47 -43.38
N LEU A 1165 -4.81 48.88 -44.29
CA LEU A 1165 -4.09 47.63 -44.03
C LEU A 1165 -3.04 47.79 -42.93
N ALA A 1166 -2.27 48.87 -42.92
CA ALA A 1166 -1.23 49.12 -41.91
C ALA A 1166 -1.80 49.32 -40.49
N HIS A 1167 -3.02 49.84 -40.37
CA HIS A 1167 -3.72 50.00 -39.09
C HIS A 1167 -4.61 48.80 -38.71
N SER A 1168 -4.74 47.79 -39.56
CA SER A 1168 -5.58 46.61 -39.31
C SER A 1168 -5.01 45.61 -38.30
N THR A 1169 -3.74 45.76 -37.94
CA THR A 1169 -3.01 44.86 -37.02
C THR A 1169 -2.10 45.65 -36.07
N GLU A 1170 -1.40 44.97 -35.16
CA GLU A 1170 -0.44 45.61 -34.25
C GLU A 1170 0.85 46.06 -34.96
N GLN A 1171 1.02 45.75 -36.26
CA GLN A 1171 2.22 46.09 -37.02
C GLN A 1171 2.35 47.60 -37.27
N LEU A 1172 3.45 48.19 -36.80
CA LEU A 1172 3.74 49.62 -36.88
C LEU A 1172 4.71 49.98 -38.02
N SER A 1173 5.54 49.03 -38.47
CA SER A 1173 6.69 49.27 -39.35
C SER A 1173 6.38 50.06 -40.64
N GLU A 1174 5.21 49.84 -41.24
CA GLU A 1174 4.83 50.46 -42.52
C GLU A 1174 3.85 51.64 -42.37
N ARG A 1175 3.40 51.97 -41.14
CA ARG A 1175 2.34 52.96 -40.92
C ARG A 1175 2.75 54.35 -41.35
N VAL A 1176 3.94 54.78 -40.92
CA VAL A 1176 4.48 56.11 -41.24
C VAL A 1176 4.59 56.29 -42.75
N SER A 1177 5.22 55.35 -43.45
CA SER A 1177 5.39 55.44 -44.90
C SER A 1177 4.07 55.33 -45.69
N ALA A 1178 3.07 54.61 -45.19
CA ALA A 1178 1.74 54.57 -45.79
C ALA A 1178 0.99 55.91 -45.62
N GLU A 1179 1.09 56.52 -44.43
CA GLU A 1179 0.49 57.83 -44.12
C GLU A 1179 1.14 58.95 -44.94
N GLU A 1180 2.47 58.99 -45.00
CA GLU A 1180 3.23 59.93 -45.82
C GLU A 1180 2.87 59.83 -47.30
N LEU A 1181 2.71 58.62 -47.82
CA LEU A 1181 2.32 58.40 -49.22
C LEU A 1181 0.89 58.89 -49.50
N ARG A 1182 -0.06 58.60 -48.60
CA ARG A 1182 -1.44 59.12 -48.70
C ARG A 1182 -1.44 60.65 -48.70
N ASP A 1183 -0.70 61.26 -47.79
CA ASP A 1183 -0.65 62.70 -47.63
C ASP A 1183 0.01 63.37 -48.84
N ALA A 1184 1.10 62.80 -49.38
CA ALA A 1184 1.73 63.27 -50.61
C ALA A 1184 0.76 63.25 -51.82
N LEU A 1185 -0.03 62.18 -51.97
CA LEU A 1185 -0.99 62.03 -53.08
C LEU A 1185 -2.27 62.87 -52.91
N ALA A 1186 -2.62 63.24 -51.67
CA ALA A 1186 -3.75 64.13 -51.37
C ALA A 1186 -3.47 65.59 -51.78
N HIS A 1187 -2.21 66.05 -51.65
CA HIS A 1187 -1.81 67.44 -51.92
C HIS A 1187 -1.37 67.71 -53.37
N SER A 1188 -1.20 66.66 -54.21
CA SER A 1188 -0.87 66.81 -55.63
C SER A 1188 -2.12 67.10 -56.48
N THR A 1189 -2.05 68.09 -57.37
CA THR A 1189 -3.25 68.65 -58.03
C THR A 1189 -3.13 68.89 -59.54
N VAL A 1190 -1.95 69.25 -60.07
CA VAL A 1190 -1.73 69.52 -61.50
C VAL A 1190 -0.33 69.07 -61.92
N GLU A 1191 -0.29 68.24 -62.97
CA GLU A 1191 0.88 67.77 -63.74
C GLU A 1191 1.98 66.98 -63.00
N PRO A 1192 2.61 65.98 -63.67
CA PRO A 1192 3.49 65.03 -63.01
C PRO A 1192 4.75 65.75 -62.53
N PRO A 1193 5.20 65.55 -61.27
CA PRO A 1193 6.49 66.07 -60.87
C PRO A 1193 7.59 65.35 -61.68
N GLU A 1194 8.45 66.11 -62.36
CA GLU A 1194 9.70 65.64 -63.00
C GLU A 1194 10.75 65.08 -62.00
N SER A 1195 10.35 64.74 -60.79
CA SER A 1195 11.13 63.91 -59.89
C SER A 1195 10.17 63.00 -59.13
N VAL A 1196 10.14 61.72 -59.50
CA VAL A 1196 9.56 60.67 -58.67
C VAL A 1196 10.37 60.66 -57.37
N ALA A 1197 9.85 61.30 -56.34
CA ALA A 1197 10.36 61.15 -54.99
C ALA A 1197 10.20 59.67 -54.62
N TYR A 1198 11.34 59.00 -54.44
CA TYR A 1198 11.38 57.62 -54.01
C TYR A 1198 10.88 57.52 -52.57
N ALA A 1199 10.53 56.32 -52.11
CA ALA A 1199 10.33 56.02 -50.68
C ALA A 1199 11.59 56.26 -49.80
N SER A 1200 12.63 56.87 -50.36
CA SER A 1200 13.90 57.21 -49.73
C SER A 1200 14.12 58.71 -49.55
N ASP A 1201 13.22 59.58 -50.04
CA ASP A 1201 13.41 61.03 -49.95
C ASP A 1201 12.44 61.65 -48.94
N VAL A 1202 12.73 61.46 -47.65
CA VAL A 1202 12.32 62.37 -46.56
C VAL A 1202 13.58 62.67 -45.71
N PRO A 1203 14.00 63.95 -45.56
CA PRO A 1203 15.23 64.33 -44.87
C PRO A 1203 15.01 64.80 -43.42
N GLY A 1204 16.12 65.14 -42.73
CA GLY A 1204 16.17 65.81 -41.42
C GLY A 1204 17.35 66.77 -41.32
#